data_AF-A0A368C6H5-F1
#
_entry.id   AF-A0A368C6H5-F1
#
_cell.length_a   1.000
_cell.length_b   1.000
_cell.length_c   1.000
_cell.angle_alpha   90.00
_cell.angle_beta   90.00
_cell.angle_gamma   90.00
#
_symmetry.space_group_name_H-M   'P 1'
#
loop_
_entity.id
_entity.type
_entity.pdbx_description
1 polymer ?
#
loop_
_entity_poly.entity_id
_entity_poly.type
_entity_poly.pdbx_seq_one_letter_code
_entity_poly.pdbx_strand_id
1 'polypeptide(L)'
;MNLKSTKNLFLISSIFILASCGGGDTSIVSPGELGPLSAPSDGGNDGGGTSSLLTGSCPSSPFISNDATVGGNTLCAIVGPITDDITLTTDVMYRLSGLVDVGVDMGGDGTKTGGVAATLTIPAGVTLAQKTPDDYLVVQRGSKIVANGTRSNPIRFTAASAIDGSLTNPDSASGLWGGIVILGKAPINKCSPNLIGTADCERVVEGSTTAIMGGASPDDNSGVLNFVRVEYAGKEIFPGNELNGITFGGVGYGTEVDYVQVHNNQDDCVEFFGGTVNVKHLVCTNAGDDNLDIDWGYQGKMQFVVVKQNVGSGDHVVESDNTNADASVGYLTEPRSQPMVANFTFIGGGADEPLKYKEGVSGIYINGIVVNQVSQNLVEGTFLETIQDGALTDKIAHHSIFFDSANETDFPVKFDAATAAEFATSLASRSTNLNFGSNTMVDTYFLGDTESAVPSAFSISEIDDMCAVGTHAAGALTELCPGYDDGNYIVNTWFSATDYVGAFSPGSDAENNWAAGWTVGLFTDPECPAGTLESELLLGRKVCDLNGVITDDLTLVAGNYYKLDGKVQIGVDVGADGAASNGDSATLTINPGVTVFGESGNDYLVIMRGSDINAVGTKSAPIVMTGRQDILGQADVNSTRGLWGGLVILGQSPINKCSYSSTGVRIVPCEREVEGSTGDVMGGEIPTDSSGALKYLRVQYAGYEVFPGNELNGITFGGVGSGTSVEYIQVHNNADDCVEFFGGTVDVKHLICTGNDDDNLDIDWGYQGRLQYVIVQQANDKGDHIVESDNVNSDVTVGYLSEPRSNPIVANFTFVSRGHDDIFKLKEGVSGQYYNGVAAVLNEVTGKSTNCIETTKTETPLDGAITPNFSMNSIAFDCPGFIKTNDGVAVSTIEAIVKESPDTNLYAATSGGGTYVNTLNGVVNGSAESGATVTAVPAIYNADGFFEEVTYIGAVSGATDNWYKGWTVPGSIKLN
;
A
#
# COMPACT_ATOMS: atom_id res chain seq x y z
N MET A 1 -43.11 6.92 -62.17
CA MET A 1 -44.04 7.61 -61.24
C MET A 1 -43.19 8.00 -60.04
N ASN A 2 -42.70 9.25 -59.94
CA ASN A 2 -43.37 10.43 -59.34
C ASN A 2 -43.85 10.11 -57.91
N LEU A 3 -43.47 10.80 -56.80
CA LEU A 3 -43.05 12.21 -56.60
C LEU A 3 -42.58 12.38 -55.11
N LYS A 4 -41.60 13.28 -54.83
CA LYS A 4 -41.42 14.25 -53.70
C LYS A 4 -41.59 13.79 -52.21
N SER A 5 -40.65 13.98 -51.27
CA SER A 5 -39.92 15.17 -50.72
C SER A 5 -40.53 15.78 -49.43
N THR A 6 -39.68 15.95 -48.38
CA THR A 6 -39.70 16.88 -47.19
C THR A 6 -40.69 16.60 -46.04
N LYS A 7 -40.44 16.80 -44.73
CA LYS A 7 -39.48 17.62 -43.95
C LYS A 7 -39.54 17.28 -42.42
N ASN A 8 -38.39 17.40 -41.73
CA ASN A 8 -38.07 17.84 -40.35
C ASN A 8 -38.96 17.57 -39.10
N LEU A 9 -38.35 16.82 -38.15
CA LEU A 9 -37.92 17.16 -36.76
C LEU A 9 -38.86 17.87 -35.76
N PHE A 10 -39.10 17.23 -34.60
CA PHE A 10 -39.00 17.83 -33.25
C PHE A 10 -38.83 16.76 -32.14
N LEU A 11 -38.17 17.19 -31.07
CA LEU A 11 -37.46 16.51 -29.97
C LEU A 11 -38.28 15.70 -28.92
N ILE A 12 -37.58 14.67 -28.40
CA ILE A 12 -37.34 14.23 -27.00
C ILE A 12 -38.52 13.84 -26.07
N SER A 13 -38.51 12.55 -25.69
CA SER A 13 -38.63 12.08 -24.30
C SER A 13 -38.44 10.55 -24.28
N SER A 14 -37.25 10.08 -23.93
CA SER A 14 -36.97 8.64 -23.79
C SER A 14 -36.24 8.35 -22.49
N ILE A 15 -37.00 7.90 -21.50
CA ILE A 15 -36.53 7.11 -20.37
C ILE A 15 -36.20 5.72 -20.95
N PHE A 16 -34.96 5.26 -20.85
CA PHE A 16 -34.57 3.91 -21.28
C PHE A 16 -34.11 3.07 -20.09
N ILE A 17 -34.86 1.98 -19.91
CA ILE A 17 -34.60 0.82 -19.07
C ILE A 17 -33.44 0.05 -19.72
N LEU A 18 -32.37 -0.23 -18.95
CA LEU A 18 -31.28 -1.10 -19.37
C LEU A 18 -31.77 -2.54 -19.46
N ALA A 19 -31.63 -3.15 -20.64
CA ALA A 19 -31.53 -4.59 -20.82
C ALA A 19 -30.14 -4.86 -21.42
N SER A 20 -29.25 -5.44 -20.60
CA SER A 20 -27.93 -5.91 -21.00
C SER A 20 -28.05 -7.37 -21.46
N CYS A 21 -27.64 -7.63 -22.70
CA CYS A 21 -27.20 -8.94 -23.16
C CYS A 21 -25.99 -8.69 -24.07
N GLY A 22 -24.83 -9.19 -23.64
CA GLY A 22 -23.58 -9.17 -24.38
C GLY A 22 -22.58 -10.04 -23.65
N GLY A 23 -22.63 -11.34 -23.91
CA GLY A 23 -21.66 -12.32 -23.43
C GLY A 23 -20.30 -12.09 -24.08
N GLY A 24 -19.26 -12.15 -23.25
CA GLY A 24 -17.85 -12.16 -23.60
C GLY A 24 -17.10 -12.77 -22.43
N ASP A 25 -16.16 -13.67 -22.74
CA ASP A 25 -15.26 -14.35 -21.81
C ASP A 25 -14.92 -13.50 -20.59
N THR A 26 -15.48 -13.83 -19.44
CA THR A 26 -15.04 -13.29 -18.15
C THR A 26 -13.81 -14.06 -17.71
N SER A 27 -12.67 -13.81 -18.37
CA SER A 27 -11.40 -14.05 -17.72
C SER A 27 -11.35 -13.13 -16.50
N ILE A 28 -11.66 -13.66 -15.32
CA ILE A 28 -11.25 -13.04 -14.07
C ILE A 28 -9.73 -13.15 -14.07
N VAL A 29 -9.07 -12.14 -14.63
CA VAL A 29 -7.66 -11.87 -14.33
C VAL A 29 -7.65 -11.56 -12.84
N SER A 30 -6.97 -12.40 -12.06
CA SER A 30 -6.74 -12.16 -10.64
C SER A 30 -6.22 -10.73 -10.47
N PRO A 31 -6.80 -9.89 -9.59
CA PRO A 31 -6.21 -8.59 -9.30
C PRO A 31 -4.83 -8.70 -8.62
N GLY A 32 -4.37 -9.92 -8.27
CA GLY A 32 -3.37 -10.11 -7.23
C GLY A 32 -3.86 -9.50 -5.91
N GLU A 33 -3.20 -9.77 -4.80
CA GLU A 33 -3.40 -8.89 -3.66
C GLU A 33 -2.97 -7.48 -4.04
N LEU A 34 -3.88 -6.53 -3.86
CA LEU A 34 -3.53 -5.14 -3.64
C LEU A 34 -2.48 -5.16 -2.51
N GLY A 35 -1.22 -4.85 -2.79
CA GLY A 35 -0.35 -4.44 -1.70
C GLY A 35 -0.92 -3.16 -1.05
N PRO A 36 -0.26 -2.61 0.00
CA PRO A 36 -0.92 -1.94 1.10
C PRO A 36 -1.95 -0.88 0.74
N LEU A 37 -3.00 -0.95 1.56
CA LEU A 37 -4.04 0.04 1.73
C LEU A 37 -3.47 1.45 1.91
N SER A 38 -4.21 2.43 1.37
CA SER A 38 -3.93 3.86 1.46
C SER A 38 -3.66 4.34 2.89
N ALA A 39 -2.70 5.25 3.06
CA ALA A 39 -2.57 6.05 4.28
C ALA A 39 -3.78 7.00 4.43
N PRO A 40 -4.56 6.94 5.53
CA PRO A 40 -5.64 7.88 5.82
C PRO A 40 -5.13 9.18 6.44
N SER A 41 -5.87 10.25 6.16
CA SER A 41 -5.70 11.63 6.64
C SER A 41 -5.92 11.76 8.15
N ASP A 42 -4.99 12.43 8.85
CA ASP A 42 -5.24 12.91 10.22
C ASP A 42 -5.25 14.43 10.30
N GLY A 43 -6.29 14.94 10.92
CA GLY A 43 -6.38 16.32 11.36
C GLY A 43 -5.67 16.51 12.69
N GLY A 44 -4.52 17.18 12.64
CA GLY A 44 -4.07 18.16 13.66
C GLY A 44 -3.27 17.65 14.88
N ASN A 45 -2.05 18.21 14.98
CA ASN A 45 -1.14 18.35 16.14
C ASN A 45 -0.49 17.05 16.66
N ASP A 46 0.84 16.92 16.86
CA ASP A 46 1.81 17.88 17.42
C ASP A 46 3.28 17.45 17.14
N GLY A 47 4.26 18.35 17.38
CA GLY A 47 5.73 18.14 17.24
C GLY A 47 6.32 17.03 18.15
N GLY A 48 7.54 16.51 18.00
CA GLY A 48 8.84 17.14 17.76
C GLY A 48 9.83 16.84 18.90
N GLY A 49 10.44 15.63 18.91
CA GLY A 49 11.81 15.40 19.41
C GLY A 49 12.07 15.06 20.90
N THR A 50 11.83 13.81 21.28
CA THR A 50 12.56 12.94 22.26
C THR A 50 12.06 11.50 21.93
N SER A 51 12.25 10.43 22.71
CA SER A 51 11.10 9.50 22.75
C SER A 51 9.95 10.42 23.11
N SER A 52 8.99 10.63 22.21
CA SER A 52 8.03 11.74 22.40
C SER A 52 7.14 11.28 23.53
N LEU A 53 7.60 11.54 24.75
CA LEU A 53 6.87 11.28 25.97
C LEU A 53 5.55 11.96 25.74
N LEU A 54 4.51 11.15 25.71
CA LEU A 54 3.16 11.64 25.47
C LEU A 54 2.80 12.47 26.69
N THR A 55 2.86 13.79 26.56
CA THR A 55 2.71 14.77 27.66
C THR A 55 1.43 15.57 27.56
N GLY A 56 0.51 15.10 26.72
CA GLY A 56 -0.83 15.63 26.57
C GLY A 56 -1.64 15.58 27.87
N SER A 57 -2.88 16.05 27.78
CA SER A 57 -3.81 16.04 28.91
C SER A 57 -4.93 15.06 28.66
N CYS A 58 -5.32 14.30 29.69
CA CYS A 58 -6.42 13.37 29.56
C CYS A 58 -7.70 14.07 29.09
N PRO A 59 -8.42 13.50 28.11
CA PRO A 59 -9.65 14.08 27.61
C PRO A 59 -10.70 14.19 28.71
N SER A 60 -11.52 15.24 28.65
CA SER A 60 -12.57 15.47 29.64
C SER A 60 -13.71 14.48 29.43
N SER A 61 -13.79 13.50 30.32
CA SER A 61 -14.84 12.48 30.35
C SER A 61 -15.06 12.00 31.78
N PRO A 62 -16.29 11.65 32.19
CA PRO A 62 -16.53 11.03 33.50
C PRO A 62 -15.89 9.64 33.63
N PHE A 63 -15.50 9.03 32.51
CA PHE A 63 -14.89 7.69 32.45
C PHE A 63 -13.37 7.72 32.34
N ILE A 64 -12.77 8.91 32.23
CA ILE A 64 -11.34 9.10 32.04
C ILE A 64 -10.78 9.99 33.14
N SER A 65 -9.67 9.56 33.75
CA SER A 65 -8.98 10.32 34.78
C SER A 65 -7.46 10.23 34.63
N ASN A 66 -6.74 11.20 35.18
CA ASN A 66 -5.27 11.15 35.20
C ASN A 66 -4.79 9.95 36.03
N ASP A 67 -3.75 9.26 35.56
CA ASP A 67 -3.04 8.22 36.31
C ASP A 67 -1.53 8.51 36.38
N ALA A 68 -0.82 7.69 37.16
CA ALA A 68 0.63 7.75 37.29
C ALA A 68 1.32 7.44 35.95
N THR A 69 2.37 8.21 35.66
CA THR A 69 3.16 8.07 34.44
C THR A 69 3.89 6.72 34.36
N VAL A 70 4.09 6.22 33.15
CA VAL A 70 4.80 4.97 32.86
C VAL A 70 5.80 5.22 31.74
N GLY A 71 7.07 4.85 31.96
CA GLY A 71 8.14 5.16 31.00
C GLY A 71 8.28 6.66 30.70
N GLY A 72 7.80 7.54 31.59
CA GLY A 72 7.76 9.00 31.39
C GLY A 72 6.52 9.55 30.66
N ASN A 73 5.64 8.69 30.14
CA ASN A 73 4.41 9.09 29.43
C ASN A 73 3.28 9.44 30.40
N THR A 74 2.44 10.40 30.02
CA THR A 74 1.15 10.69 30.66
C THR A 74 0.18 9.57 30.38
N LEU A 75 -0.43 9.05 31.44
CA LEU A 75 -1.41 7.98 31.36
C LEU A 75 -2.78 8.46 31.80
N CYS A 76 -3.79 8.04 31.05
CA CYS A 76 -5.20 8.30 31.33
C CYS A 76 -5.90 6.98 31.67
N ALA A 77 -6.31 6.82 32.93
CA ALA A 77 -7.08 5.67 33.35
C ALA A 77 -8.50 5.76 32.77
N ILE A 78 -8.89 4.71 32.04
CA ILE A 78 -10.23 4.45 31.55
C ILE A 78 -10.91 3.50 32.53
N VAL A 79 -12.11 3.86 32.97
CA VAL A 79 -12.94 3.04 33.88
C VAL A 79 -14.35 2.86 33.32
N GLY A 80 -14.84 1.63 33.35
CA GLY A 80 -16.22 1.30 32.97
C GLY A 80 -17.22 1.48 34.11
N PRO A 81 -18.53 1.41 33.82
CA PRO A 81 -19.11 1.30 32.49
C PRO A 81 -19.12 2.66 31.76
N ILE A 82 -18.57 2.69 30.54
CA ILE A 82 -18.60 3.84 29.63
C ILE A 82 -20.00 3.93 29.05
N THR A 83 -20.79 4.90 29.49
CA THR A 83 -22.22 5.03 29.12
C THR A 83 -22.51 6.15 28.11
N ASP A 84 -21.46 6.79 27.59
CA ASP A 84 -21.52 7.76 26.49
C ASP A 84 -20.39 7.49 25.50
N ASP A 85 -20.55 7.95 24.25
CA ASP A 85 -19.48 7.84 23.25
C ASP A 85 -18.21 8.59 23.70
N ILE A 86 -17.06 7.95 23.57
CA ILE A 86 -15.76 8.54 23.87
C ILE A 86 -14.81 8.36 22.69
N THR A 87 -14.05 9.42 22.40
CA THR A 87 -12.93 9.38 21.44
C THR A 87 -11.65 9.63 22.22
N LEU A 88 -10.71 8.70 22.11
CA LEU A 88 -9.38 8.85 22.70
C LEU A 88 -8.54 9.83 21.88
N THR A 89 -7.50 10.37 22.49
CA THR A 89 -6.51 11.27 21.87
C THR A 89 -5.17 10.56 21.68
N THR A 90 -4.33 11.05 20.77
CA THR A 90 -3.04 10.42 20.42
C THR A 90 -1.86 10.97 21.24
N ASP A 91 -2.07 12.03 22.02
CA ASP A 91 -1.05 12.76 22.77
C ASP A 91 -0.81 12.22 24.21
N VAL A 92 -1.48 11.14 24.59
CA VAL A 92 -1.37 10.42 25.88
C VAL A 92 -1.45 8.91 25.67
N MET A 93 -0.98 8.12 26.64
CA MET A 93 -1.28 6.68 26.71
C MET A 93 -2.53 6.46 27.57
N TYR A 94 -3.23 5.35 27.33
CA TYR A 94 -4.38 4.99 28.14
C TYR A 94 -4.11 3.75 28.98
N ARG A 95 -4.82 3.67 30.09
CA ARG A 95 -4.76 2.54 30.99
C ARG A 95 -6.15 1.97 31.24
N LEU A 96 -6.32 0.68 30.98
CA LEU A 96 -7.49 -0.07 31.45
C LEU A 96 -7.35 -0.28 32.95
N SER A 97 -8.43 -0.07 33.71
CA SER A 97 -8.43 -0.20 35.17
C SER A 97 -9.61 -1.06 35.63
N GLY A 98 -9.32 -2.32 35.97
CA GLY A 98 -10.30 -3.37 36.20
C GLY A 98 -11.00 -3.80 34.91
N LEU A 99 -12.24 -4.24 35.05
CA LEU A 99 -13.16 -4.42 33.94
C LEU A 99 -13.59 -3.05 33.39
N VAL A 100 -13.25 -2.78 32.12
CA VAL A 100 -13.75 -1.63 31.38
C VAL A 100 -14.88 -2.09 30.47
N ASP A 101 -16.13 -1.87 30.88
CA ASP A 101 -17.30 -2.08 30.01
C ASP A 101 -17.52 -0.88 29.08
N VAL A 102 -17.68 -1.13 27.78
CA VAL A 102 -18.21 -0.17 26.80
C VAL A 102 -19.71 -0.38 26.67
N GLY A 103 -20.47 0.57 27.21
CA GLY A 103 -21.92 0.53 27.38
C GLY A 103 -22.39 -0.44 28.45
N VAL A 104 -23.70 -0.69 28.43
CA VAL A 104 -24.43 -1.63 29.28
C VAL A 104 -25.31 -2.46 28.35
N ASP A 105 -25.27 -3.78 28.50
CA ASP A 105 -25.95 -4.75 27.64
C ASP A 105 -27.36 -4.31 27.19
N MET A 106 -27.52 -4.12 25.88
CA MET A 106 -28.78 -3.76 25.24
C MET A 106 -29.68 -4.98 24.96
N GLY A 107 -29.27 -6.20 25.30
CA GLY A 107 -30.03 -7.42 25.03
C GLY A 107 -29.92 -7.90 23.57
N GLY A 108 -30.33 -9.15 23.33
CA GLY A 108 -30.24 -9.78 22.00
C GLY A 108 -31.12 -9.14 20.93
N ASP A 109 -32.13 -8.34 21.31
CA ASP A 109 -32.96 -7.53 20.41
C ASP A 109 -32.58 -6.03 20.41
N GLY A 110 -31.62 -5.63 21.25
CA GLY A 110 -31.20 -4.25 21.41
C GLY A 110 -32.18 -3.35 22.18
N THR A 111 -33.13 -3.90 22.95
CA THR A 111 -34.15 -3.11 23.68
C THR A 111 -34.20 -3.35 25.20
N LYS A 112 -33.20 -4.03 25.78
CA LYS A 112 -33.15 -4.38 27.21
C LYS A 112 -33.30 -3.14 28.11
N THR A 113 -34.22 -3.23 29.07
CA THR A 113 -34.46 -2.15 30.04
C THR A 113 -33.20 -1.91 30.88
N GLY A 114 -32.71 -0.66 30.88
CA GLY A 114 -31.49 -0.27 31.58
C GLY A 114 -30.20 -0.48 30.78
N GLY A 115 -30.29 -1.01 29.55
CA GLY A 115 -29.17 -1.02 28.60
C GLY A 115 -28.81 0.38 28.12
N VAL A 116 -27.54 0.57 27.79
CA VAL A 116 -26.98 1.83 27.26
C VAL A 116 -25.93 1.49 26.21
N ALA A 117 -26.16 1.87 24.96
CA ALA A 117 -25.14 1.75 23.92
C ALA A 117 -24.10 2.88 24.04
N ALA A 118 -22.83 2.56 23.82
CA ALA A 118 -21.75 3.53 23.72
C ALA A 118 -20.73 3.11 22.66
N THR A 119 -19.97 4.06 22.13
CA THR A 119 -18.88 3.84 21.18
C THR A 119 -17.56 4.26 21.80
N LEU A 120 -16.58 3.35 21.85
CA LEU A 120 -15.18 3.67 22.14
C LEU A 120 -14.43 3.84 20.81
N THR A 121 -14.06 5.07 20.46
CA THR A 121 -13.25 5.37 19.28
C THR A 121 -11.79 5.55 19.66
N ILE A 122 -10.92 4.77 19.02
CA ILE A 122 -9.47 4.72 19.25
C ILE A 122 -8.77 5.12 17.94
N PRO A 123 -8.18 6.32 17.87
CA PRO A 123 -7.39 6.73 16.70
C PRO A 123 -6.13 5.89 16.50
N ALA A 124 -5.54 5.99 15.30
CA ALA A 124 -4.28 5.34 14.98
C ALA A 124 -3.14 5.75 15.94
N GLY A 125 -2.23 4.82 16.22
CA GLY A 125 -1.07 5.02 17.08
C GLY A 125 -1.35 5.03 18.60
N VAL A 126 -2.62 4.99 19.03
CA VAL A 126 -2.94 4.94 20.47
C VAL A 126 -2.46 3.64 21.10
N THR A 127 -1.82 3.78 22.27
CA THR A 127 -1.42 2.66 23.13
C THR A 127 -2.31 2.60 24.38
N LEU A 128 -2.89 1.43 24.61
CA LEU A 128 -3.63 1.08 25.82
C LEU A 128 -2.85 0.00 26.58
N ALA A 129 -2.68 0.19 27.89
CA ALA A 129 -2.07 -0.81 28.76
C ALA A 129 -2.96 -1.17 29.94
N GLN A 130 -2.77 -2.35 30.50
CA GLN A 130 -3.36 -2.69 31.79
C GLN A 130 -2.72 -1.91 32.96
N LYS A 131 -3.36 -1.97 34.12
CA LYS A 131 -2.84 -1.58 35.44
C LYS A 131 -2.44 -2.80 36.27
N THR A 132 -3.23 -3.85 36.20
CA THR A 132 -3.08 -5.12 36.90
C THR A 132 -3.42 -6.28 35.94
N PRO A 133 -2.96 -7.52 36.24
CA PRO A 133 -3.32 -8.67 35.40
C PRO A 133 -4.83 -8.94 35.28
N ASP A 134 -5.64 -8.45 36.22
CA ASP A 134 -7.09 -8.68 36.22
C ASP A 134 -7.87 -7.68 35.35
N ASP A 135 -7.19 -6.79 34.62
CA ASP A 135 -7.85 -5.79 33.77
C ASP A 135 -8.10 -6.32 32.36
N TYR A 136 -9.25 -5.96 31.79
CA TYR A 136 -9.69 -6.35 30.45
C TYR A 136 -10.79 -5.42 29.95
N LEU A 137 -11.05 -5.47 28.64
CA LEU A 137 -12.03 -4.64 27.96
C LEU A 137 -13.21 -5.50 27.51
N VAL A 138 -14.44 -5.06 27.80
CA VAL A 138 -15.67 -5.72 27.32
C VAL A 138 -16.50 -4.72 26.54
N VAL A 139 -16.78 -4.99 25.27
CA VAL A 139 -17.74 -4.24 24.45
C VAL A 139 -19.09 -4.94 24.53
N GLN A 140 -20.04 -4.33 25.24
CA GLN A 140 -21.33 -4.95 25.52
C GLN A 140 -22.23 -4.97 24.27
N ARG A 141 -23.20 -5.90 24.20
CA ARG A 141 -24.15 -5.97 23.08
C ARG A 141 -24.82 -4.61 22.85
N GLY A 142 -24.79 -4.17 21.59
CA GLY A 142 -25.33 -2.88 21.15
C GLY A 142 -24.35 -1.71 21.23
N SER A 143 -23.20 -1.89 21.87
CA SER A 143 -22.08 -0.94 21.89
C SER A 143 -21.08 -1.22 20.77
N LYS A 144 -20.11 -0.32 20.59
CA LYS A 144 -19.09 -0.42 19.55
C LYS A 144 -17.69 -0.09 20.03
N ILE A 145 -16.71 -0.76 19.44
CA ILE A 145 -15.32 -0.33 19.42
C ILE A 145 -14.92 0.07 18.00
N VAL A 146 -14.37 1.25 17.82
CA VAL A 146 -13.86 1.73 16.52
C VAL A 146 -12.38 1.97 16.68
N ALA A 147 -11.58 0.92 16.49
CA ALA A 147 -10.13 0.94 16.52
C ALA A 147 -9.60 0.85 15.09
N ASN A 148 -9.31 2.00 14.49
CA ASN A 148 -8.90 2.11 13.10
C ASN A 148 -7.47 2.66 13.01
N GLY A 149 -6.51 1.76 13.24
CA GLY A 149 -5.09 2.03 13.08
C GLY A 149 -4.65 2.08 11.62
N THR A 150 -3.35 2.25 11.42
CA THR A 150 -2.72 2.14 10.11
C THR A 150 -1.48 1.26 10.19
N ARG A 151 -0.97 0.81 9.04
CA ARG A 151 0.29 0.04 8.97
C ARG A 151 1.47 0.76 9.63
N SER A 152 1.55 2.09 9.51
CA SER A 152 2.63 2.88 10.14
C SER A 152 2.35 3.23 11.60
N ASN A 153 1.08 3.35 11.98
CA ASN A 153 0.63 3.71 13.33
C ASN A 153 -0.44 2.71 13.84
N PRO A 154 -0.07 1.45 14.10
CA PRO A 154 -1.03 0.46 14.59
C PRO A 154 -1.49 0.81 16.01
N ILE A 155 -2.73 0.47 16.33
CA ILE A 155 -3.25 0.57 17.69
C ILE A 155 -2.68 -0.59 18.50
N ARG A 156 -2.27 -0.32 19.74
CA ARG A 156 -1.59 -1.30 20.59
C ARG A 156 -2.31 -1.47 21.93
N PHE A 157 -2.81 -2.67 22.20
CA PHE A 157 -3.23 -3.11 23.52
C PHE A 157 -2.15 -4.03 24.10
N THR A 158 -1.59 -3.70 25.25
CA THR A 158 -0.38 -4.37 25.74
C THR A 158 -0.23 -4.34 27.27
N ALA A 159 0.87 -4.90 27.77
CA ALA A 159 1.26 -4.83 29.17
C ALA A 159 2.09 -3.57 29.50
N ALA A 160 1.89 -2.98 30.68
CA ALA A 160 2.61 -1.82 31.18
C ALA A 160 4.11 -2.10 31.33
N SER A 161 4.47 -3.34 31.68
CA SER A 161 5.86 -3.80 31.72
C SER A 161 6.55 -3.78 30.35
N ALA A 162 5.78 -3.93 29.26
CA ALA A 162 6.27 -3.79 27.90
C ALA A 162 6.48 -2.32 27.49
N ILE A 163 5.88 -1.37 28.22
CA ILE A 163 6.01 0.07 27.99
C ILE A 163 7.17 0.66 28.79
N ASP A 164 7.33 0.28 30.06
CA ASP A 164 8.42 0.80 30.91
C ASP A 164 9.73 0.02 30.80
N GLY A 165 9.77 -1.02 29.97
CA GLY A 165 10.96 -1.85 29.75
C GLY A 165 11.27 -2.81 30.90
N SER A 166 10.36 -2.99 31.87
CA SER A 166 10.52 -3.97 32.96
C SER A 166 10.12 -5.40 32.58
N LEU A 167 9.58 -5.61 31.37
CA LEU A 167 9.21 -6.94 30.87
C LEU A 167 10.44 -7.86 30.78
N THR A 168 10.38 -8.98 31.49
CA THR A 168 11.40 -10.04 31.41
C THR A 168 10.93 -11.15 30.47
N ASN A 169 11.83 -11.65 29.63
CA ASN A 169 11.55 -12.70 28.64
C ASN A 169 10.43 -12.32 27.65
N PRO A 170 10.59 -11.23 26.88
CA PRO A 170 9.54 -10.73 25.99
C PRO A 170 9.04 -11.79 25.00
N ASP A 171 9.88 -12.76 24.60
CA ASP A 171 9.53 -13.83 23.67
C ASP A 171 8.60 -14.91 24.26
N SER A 172 8.48 -14.98 25.59
CA SER A 172 7.68 -16.01 26.28
C SER A 172 6.77 -15.48 27.39
N ALA A 173 6.81 -14.18 27.66
CA ALA A 173 5.86 -13.56 28.59
C ALA A 173 4.45 -13.60 28.00
N SER A 174 3.46 -13.94 28.81
CA SER A 174 2.04 -14.01 28.44
C SER A 174 1.17 -13.87 29.70
N GLY A 175 -0.15 -13.76 29.56
CA GLY A 175 -1.08 -13.74 30.69
C GLY A 175 -0.94 -12.51 31.58
N LEU A 176 -0.49 -11.39 31.01
CA LEU A 176 -0.22 -10.15 31.74
C LEU A 176 -1.45 -9.26 31.90
N TRP A 177 -2.54 -9.58 31.21
CA TRP A 177 -3.87 -8.98 31.30
C TRP A 177 -4.92 -9.86 30.59
N GLY A 178 -6.21 -9.52 30.69
CA GLY A 178 -7.30 -10.38 30.22
C GLY A 178 -7.76 -10.18 28.77
N GLY A 179 -7.15 -9.31 27.96
CA GLY A 179 -7.53 -9.18 26.54
C GLY A 179 -8.81 -8.39 26.27
N ILE A 180 -9.36 -8.58 25.06
CA ILE A 180 -10.52 -7.84 24.54
C ILE A 180 -11.69 -8.78 24.28
N VAL A 181 -12.84 -8.49 24.85
CA VAL A 181 -14.09 -9.23 24.64
C VAL A 181 -15.09 -8.35 23.91
N ILE A 182 -15.62 -8.83 22.78
CA ILE A 182 -16.62 -8.11 21.97
C ILE A 182 -17.88 -8.96 21.91
N LEU A 183 -18.99 -8.40 22.37
CA LEU A 183 -20.26 -9.10 22.47
C LEU A 183 -21.28 -8.51 21.49
N GLY A 184 -21.86 -9.35 20.66
CA GLY A 184 -22.84 -8.98 19.66
C GLY A 184 -24.19 -9.68 19.84
N LYS A 185 -25.11 -9.33 18.95
CA LYS A 185 -26.49 -9.85 18.88
C LYS A 185 -26.67 -10.88 17.76
N ALA A 186 -25.59 -11.37 17.15
CA ALA A 186 -25.66 -12.41 16.14
C ALA A 186 -25.97 -13.77 16.75
N PRO A 187 -26.51 -14.73 15.95
CA PRO A 187 -26.95 -16.02 16.47
C PRO A 187 -25.82 -16.84 17.10
N ILE A 188 -26.15 -17.48 18.22
CA ILE A 188 -25.41 -18.61 18.78
C ILE A 188 -26.34 -19.83 18.78
N ASN A 189 -25.80 -21.04 18.93
CA ASN A 189 -26.61 -22.26 19.05
C ASN A 189 -26.64 -22.86 20.46
N LYS A 190 -25.81 -22.33 21.37
CA LYS A 190 -25.68 -22.78 22.75
C LYS A 190 -26.79 -22.20 23.63
N CYS A 191 -28.05 -22.49 23.36
CA CYS A 191 -29.19 -22.04 24.18
C CYS A 191 -30.24 -23.13 24.39
N SER A 192 -31.35 -22.84 25.09
CA SER A 192 -32.47 -23.80 25.13
C SER A 192 -32.99 -24.02 23.70
N PRO A 193 -33.25 -25.27 23.25
CA PRO A 193 -33.56 -25.55 21.84
C PRO A 193 -34.73 -24.75 21.24
N ASN A 194 -35.70 -24.35 22.07
CA ASN A 194 -36.84 -23.54 21.64
C ASN A 194 -36.54 -22.03 21.48
N LEU A 195 -35.34 -21.58 21.85
CA LEU A 195 -34.89 -20.20 21.75
C LEU A 195 -33.93 -19.98 20.58
N ILE A 196 -33.37 -21.04 19.99
CA ILE A 196 -32.45 -20.97 18.85
C ILE A 196 -33.03 -20.09 17.73
N GLY A 197 -32.22 -19.16 17.23
CA GLY A 197 -32.61 -18.19 16.19
C GLY A 197 -33.52 -17.06 16.68
N THR A 198 -33.75 -16.93 17.99
CA THR A 198 -34.49 -15.81 18.60
C THR A 198 -33.55 -14.91 19.39
N ALA A 199 -33.99 -13.69 19.68
CA ALA A 199 -33.22 -12.74 20.50
C ALA A 199 -32.95 -13.24 21.93
N ASP A 200 -33.72 -14.22 22.42
CA ASP A 200 -33.56 -14.83 23.74
C ASP A 200 -32.52 -15.98 23.75
N CYS A 201 -31.94 -16.33 22.60
CA CYS A 201 -30.83 -17.27 22.53
C CYS A 201 -29.53 -16.59 22.98
N GLU A 202 -29.30 -16.57 24.29
CA GLU A 202 -28.18 -15.86 24.88
C GLU A 202 -27.39 -16.70 25.90
N ARG A 203 -26.12 -16.36 26.08
CA ARG A 203 -25.19 -16.98 27.03
C ARG A 203 -24.24 -15.98 27.66
N VAL A 204 -23.77 -16.31 28.86
CA VAL A 204 -22.64 -15.61 29.49
C VAL A 204 -21.39 -16.01 28.74
N VAL A 205 -20.56 -15.03 28.37
CA VAL A 205 -19.24 -15.26 27.78
C VAL A 205 -18.25 -15.75 28.84
N GLU A 206 -17.25 -16.50 28.42
CA GLU A 206 -16.10 -16.85 29.23
C GLU A 206 -15.38 -15.61 29.81
N GLY A 207 -14.71 -15.80 30.94
CA GLY A 207 -14.07 -14.80 31.77
C GLY A 207 -15.02 -13.81 32.44
N SER A 208 -16.34 -14.09 32.42
CA SER A 208 -17.35 -13.23 33.02
C SER A 208 -18.45 -14.00 33.76
N THR A 209 -19.07 -13.34 34.73
CA THR A 209 -20.28 -13.83 35.41
C THR A 209 -21.55 -13.10 34.97
N THR A 210 -21.41 -12.04 34.16
CA THR A 210 -22.52 -11.12 33.87
C THR A 210 -22.57 -10.61 32.43
N ALA A 211 -21.49 -10.72 31.66
CA ALA A 211 -21.45 -10.24 30.28
C ALA A 211 -22.11 -11.25 29.35
N ILE A 212 -23.13 -10.82 28.59
CA ILE A 212 -24.02 -11.69 27.82
C ILE A 212 -23.81 -11.45 26.32
N MET A 213 -23.75 -12.53 25.55
CA MET A 213 -23.71 -12.55 24.08
C MET A 213 -24.90 -13.29 23.49
N GLY A 214 -25.06 -13.16 22.17
CA GLY A 214 -26.05 -13.87 21.38
C GLY A 214 -27.32 -13.05 21.12
N GLY A 215 -28.06 -13.46 20.11
CA GLY A 215 -29.30 -12.84 19.67
C GLY A 215 -29.77 -13.44 18.33
N ALA A 216 -30.45 -12.64 17.50
CA ALA A 216 -30.98 -13.07 16.21
C ALA A 216 -30.57 -12.18 15.02
N SER A 217 -29.61 -11.25 15.19
CA SER A 217 -29.21 -10.29 14.15
C SER A 217 -27.85 -10.66 13.56
N PRO A 218 -27.78 -11.46 12.48
CA PRO A 218 -26.50 -11.85 11.87
C PRO A 218 -25.72 -10.64 11.31
N ASP A 219 -26.42 -9.58 10.94
CA ASP A 219 -25.82 -8.32 10.45
C ASP A 219 -25.42 -7.35 11.57
N ASP A 220 -25.36 -7.80 12.83
CA ASP A 220 -24.95 -6.94 13.94
C ASP A 220 -23.56 -6.30 13.70
N ASN A 221 -23.41 -5.07 14.18
CA ASN A 221 -22.21 -4.27 14.00
C ASN A 221 -21.71 -3.79 15.37
N SER A 222 -20.64 -4.43 15.83
CA SER A 222 -19.90 -4.11 17.05
C SER A 222 -18.71 -3.18 16.80
N GLY A 223 -18.56 -2.66 15.58
CA GLY A 223 -17.59 -1.64 15.20
C GLY A 223 -16.51 -2.11 14.22
N VAL A 224 -15.27 -1.66 14.43
CA VAL A 224 -14.12 -1.84 13.52
C VAL A 224 -12.87 -2.18 14.33
N LEU A 225 -12.15 -3.22 13.91
CA LEU A 225 -10.75 -3.46 14.28
C LEU A 225 -9.93 -3.46 12.98
N ASN A 226 -9.04 -2.48 12.83
CA ASN A 226 -8.14 -2.36 11.69
C ASN A 226 -6.74 -1.95 12.15
N PHE A 227 -5.69 -2.69 11.76
CA PHE A 227 -4.31 -2.51 12.25
C PHE A 227 -4.23 -2.43 13.78
N VAL A 228 -4.74 -3.47 14.44
CA VAL A 228 -4.78 -3.60 15.89
C VAL A 228 -3.84 -4.72 16.35
N ARG A 229 -3.04 -4.45 17.37
CA ARG A 229 -2.23 -5.45 18.07
C ARG A 229 -2.75 -5.66 19.49
N VAL A 230 -2.95 -6.91 19.87
CA VAL A 230 -3.21 -7.34 21.24
C VAL A 230 -2.04 -8.20 21.69
N GLU A 231 -1.32 -7.75 22.70
CA GLU A 231 -0.06 -8.35 23.11
C GLU A 231 -0.13 -8.80 24.56
N TYR A 232 0.40 -9.99 24.85
CA TYR A 232 0.61 -10.50 26.22
C TYR A 232 -0.68 -10.68 27.05
N ALA A 233 -1.83 -10.86 26.41
CA ALA A 233 -3.11 -11.12 27.06
C ALA A 233 -3.23 -12.61 27.50
N GLY A 234 -4.42 -13.12 27.79
CA GLY A 234 -4.61 -14.55 28.08
C GLY A 234 -4.87 -14.88 29.56
N LYS A 235 -5.15 -13.89 30.40
CA LYS A 235 -5.16 -14.11 31.85
C LYS A 235 -6.36 -14.94 32.31
N GLU A 236 -6.10 -15.96 33.13
CA GLU A 236 -7.09 -16.62 34.01
C GLU A 236 -7.73 -15.63 35.00
N ILE A 237 -8.95 -15.15 34.69
CA ILE A 237 -9.70 -14.19 35.54
C ILE A 237 -10.44 -14.93 36.66
N PHE A 238 -10.97 -16.11 36.36
CA PHE A 238 -11.58 -17.01 37.35
C PHE A 238 -10.99 -18.42 37.20
N PRO A 239 -10.98 -19.27 38.25
CA PRO A 239 -10.40 -20.61 38.16
C PRO A 239 -10.97 -21.45 37.01
N GLY A 240 -10.14 -21.80 36.03
CA GLY A 240 -10.50 -22.50 34.78
C GLY A 240 -11.39 -21.68 33.85
N ASN A 241 -11.14 -20.38 33.77
CA ASN A 241 -11.88 -19.42 32.97
C ASN A 241 -10.94 -18.26 32.56
N GLU A 242 -9.99 -18.64 31.74
CA GLU A 242 -9.06 -17.79 31.01
C GLU A 242 -9.81 -16.90 30.01
N LEU A 243 -9.28 -15.71 29.74
CA LEU A 243 -9.76 -14.84 28.68
C LEU A 243 -8.76 -14.83 27.54
N ASN A 244 -9.24 -14.78 26.32
CA ASN A 244 -8.46 -14.85 25.10
C ASN A 244 -7.76 -13.53 24.76
N GLY A 245 -6.95 -13.54 23.71
CA GLY A 245 -6.44 -12.30 23.14
C GLY A 245 -7.61 -11.43 22.66
N ILE A 246 -8.43 -12.02 21.79
CA ILE A 246 -9.69 -11.42 21.36
C ILE A 246 -10.80 -12.48 21.40
N THR A 247 -11.88 -12.19 22.11
CA THR A 247 -13.10 -13.00 22.12
C THR A 247 -14.19 -12.32 21.28
N PHE A 248 -14.70 -13.02 20.27
CA PHE A 248 -15.87 -12.61 19.49
C PHE A 248 -17.09 -13.42 19.91
N GLY A 249 -17.89 -12.86 20.82
CA GLY A 249 -19.10 -13.48 21.33
C GLY A 249 -20.36 -13.07 20.56
N GLY A 250 -20.86 -13.91 19.67
CA GLY A 250 -22.08 -13.62 18.90
C GLY A 250 -21.97 -12.33 18.07
N VAL A 251 -20.80 -12.04 17.51
CA VAL A 251 -20.55 -10.81 16.73
C VAL A 251 -21.02 -10.99 15.28
N GLY A 252 -21.68 -9.98 14.72
CA GLY A 252 -22.27 -10.03 13.38
C GLY A 252 -21.31 -9.61 12.25
N TYR A 253 -21.67 -9.94 11.00
CA TYR A 253 -20.88 -9.63 9.81
C TYR A 253 -20.88 -8.15 9.45
N GLY A 254 -21.70 -7.33 10.12
CA GLY A 254 -21.65 -5.88 10.00
C GLY A 254 -20.44 -5.26 10.72
N THR A 255 -19.71 -6.04 11.52
CA THR A 255 -18.45 -5.67 12.17
C THR A 255 -17.28 -5.89 11.20
N GLU A 256 -16.41 -4.89 11.07
CA GLU A 256 -15.23 -4.97 10.21
C GLU A 256 -14.00 -5.39 11.04
N VAL A 257 -13.36 -6.49 10.66
CA VAL A 257 -12.14 -6.99 11.30
C VAL A 257 -11.11 -7.25 10.21
N ASP A 258 -10.09 -6.40 10.18
CA ASP A 258 -9.02 -6.46 9.19
C ASP A 258 -7.67 -6.13 9.84
N TYR A 259 -6.56 -6.66 9.33
CA TYR A 259 -5.20 -6.47 9.88
C TYR A 259 -5.12 -6.50 11.41
N VAL A 260 -5.50 -7.64 12.00
CA VAL A 260 -5.43 -7.84 13.45
C VAL A 260 -4.30 -8.81 13.79
N GLN A 261 -3.54 -8.50 14.84
CA GLN A 261 -2.58 -9.41 15.41
C GLN A 261 -2.86 -9.66 16.90
N VAL A 262 -2.74 -10.92 17.30
CA VAL A 262 -2.56 -11.30 18.70
C VAL A 262 -1.20 -11.96 18.89
N HIS A 263 -0.44 -11.51 19.89
CA HIS A 263 0.93 -11.93 20.16
C HIS A 263 1.14 -12.35 21.61
N ASN A 264 1.74 -13.52 21.80
CA ASN A 264 2.07 -14.11 23.10
C ASN A 264 0.87 -14.12 24.07
N ASN A 265 -0.29 -14.55 23.60
CA ASN A 265 -1.44 -14.77 24.47
C ASN A 265 -1.20 -16.00 25.34
N GLN A 266 -1.60 -15.98 26.62
CA GLN A 266 -1.47 -17.16 27.48
C GLN A 266 -2.49 -18.25 27.12
N ASP A 267 -3.69 -17.83 26.72
CA ASP A 267 -4.82 -18.64 26.29
C ASP A 267 -4.94 -18.55 24.76
N ASP A 268 -6.15 -18.59 24.19
CA ASP A 268 -6.30 -18.56 22.74
C ASP A 268 -5.91 -17.23 22.08
N CYS A 269 -5.38 -17.31 20.86
CA CYS A 269 -5.17 -16.09 20.07
C CYS A 269 -6.52 -15.39 19.81
N VAL A 270 -7.47 -16.08 19.18
CA VAL A 270 -8.84 -15.60 18.98
C VAL A 270 -9.82 -16.73 19.23
N GLU A 271 -10.87 -16.42 19.99
CA GLU A 271 -11.99 -17.34 20.20
C GLU A 271 -13.30 -16.78 19.64
N PHE A 272 -14.05 -17.62 18.93
CA PHE A 272 -15.34 -17.30 18.34
C PHE A 272 -16.45 -18.11 19.01
N PHE A 273 -17.32 -17.44 19.77
CA PHE A 273 -18.54 -18.05 20.30
C PHE A 273 -19.74 -17.68 19.45
N GLY A 274 -20.06 -18.50 18.45
CA GLY A 274 -21.14 -18.24 17.51
C GLY A 274 -20.94 -16.93 16.73
N GLY A 275 -22.02 -16.43 16.15
CA GLY A 275 -22.00 -15.22 15.33
C GLY A 275 -21.57 -15.46 13.89
N THR A 276 -21.34 -14.37 13.16
CA THR A 276 -21.09 -14.37 11.71
C THR A 276 -20.01 -13.36 11.32
N VAL A 277 -19.27 -12.80 12.28
CA VAL A 277 -18.21 -11.82 12.00
C VAL A 277 -17.23 -12.38 10.97
N ASN A 278 -16.75 -11.55 10.05
CA ASN A 278 -15.75 -11.97 9.08
C ASN A 278 -14.41 -11.28 9.40
N VAL A 279 -13.30 -11.99 9.18
CA VAL A 279 -11.94 -11.50 9.46
C VAL A 279 -11.08 -11.58 8.20
N LYS A 280 -10.58 -10.45 7.71
CA LYS A 280 -9.93 -10.39 6.39
C LYS A 280 -8.41 -10.61 6.41
N HIS A 281 -7.71 -10.20 7.47
CA HIS A 281 -6.30 -10.52 7.72
C HIS A 281 -6.08 -10.73 9.22
N LEU A 282 -5.51 -11.87 9.60
CA LEU A 282 -5.29 -12.25 10.99
C LEU A 282 -3.92 -12.86 11.18
N VAL A 283 -3.20 -12.40 12.20
CA VAL A 283 -1.91 -12.95 12.62
C VAL A 283 -1.99 -13.41 14.06
N CYS A 284 -1.81 -14.72 14.27
CA CYS A 284 -1.65 -15.32 15.58
C CYS A 284 -0.20 -15.75 15.78
N THR A 285 0.43 -15.28 16.84
CA THR A 285 1.81 -15.66 17.17
C THR A 285 1.93 -16.06 18.63
N ASN A 286 2.46 -17.26 18.86
CA ASN A 286 2.82 -17.78 20.17
C ASN A 286 1.68 -17.79 21.22
N ALA A 287 0.44 -18.09 20.82
CA ALA A 287 -0.61 -18.41 21.79
C ALA A 287 -0.19 -19.62 22.65
N GLY A 288 -0.52 -19.56 23.94
CA GLY A 288 -0.17 -20.56 24.93
C GLY A 288 -1.16 -21.72 25.03
N ASP A 289 -2.33 -21.58 24.42
CA ASP A 289 -3.32 -22.64 24.21
C ASP A 289 -3.61 -22.79 22.71
N ASP A 290 -4.87 -22.62 22.26
CA ASP A 290 -5.23 -22.70 20.86
C ASP A 290 -4.93 -21.38 20.11
N ASN A 291 -4.85 -21.42 18.78
CA ASN A 291 -4.77 -20.18 18.01
C ASN A 291 -6.16 -19.71 17.61
N LEU A 292 -6.93 -20.56 16.96
CA LEU A 292 -8.33 -20.28 16.63
C LEU A 292 -9.19 -21.30 17.36
N ASP A 293 -9.91 -20.86 18.39
CA ASP A 293 -10.99 -21.64 18.99
C ASP A 293 -12.34 -21.16 18.44
N ILE A 294 -13.18 -22.10 18.05
CA ILE A 294 -14.40 -21.87 17.28
C ILE A 294 -15.52 -22.75 17.81
N ASP A 295 -16.52 -22.09 18.36
CA ASP A 295 -17.56 -22.70 19.17
C ASP A 295 -18.96 -22.15 18.80
N TRP A 296 -19.98 -22.84 19.30
CA TRP A 296 -21.36 -22.36 19.49
C TRP A 296 -22.07 -21.81 18.25
N GLY A 297 -21.76 -22.37 17.08
CA GLY A 297 -22.49 -22.12 15.84
C GLY A 297 -21.90 -21.00 14.99
N TYR A 298 -20.61 -20.70 15.10
CA TYR A 298 -19.98 -19.62 14.32
C TYR A 298 -20.08 -19.86 12.81
N GLN A 299 -20.51 -18.87 12.04
CA GLN A 299 -20.73 -18.97 10.58
C GLN A 299 -19.87 -17.98 9.77
N GLY A 300 -18.85 -17.40 10.39
CA GLY A 300 -18.05 -16.35 9.76
C GLY A 300 -17.03 -16.87 8.75
N LYS A 301 -16.46 -15.92 8.00
CA LYS A 301 -15.43 -16.15 7.00
C LYS A 301 -14.10 -15.56 7.46
N MET A 302 -13.01 -16.24 7.14
CA MET A 302 -11.66 -15.79 7.37
C MET A 302 -10.85 -15.88 6.06
N GLN A 303 -10.02 -14.89 5.78
CA GLN A 303 -9.02 -14.98 4.70
C GLN A 303 -7.67 -14.43 5.18
N PHE A 304 -6.57 -14.81 4.54
CA PHE A 304 -5.21 -14.33 4.83
C PHE A 304 -4.85 -14.49 6.31
N VAL A 305 -4.85 -15.74 6.76
CA VAL A 305 -4.63 -16.09 8.16
C VAL A 305 -3.26 -16.71 8.33
N VAL A 306 -2.44 -16.12 9.20
CA VAL A 306 -1.12 -16.65 9.54
C VAL A 306 -1.12 -17.05 11.00
N VAL A 307 -0.74 -18.31 11.24
CA VAL A 307 -0.54 -18.82 12.59
C VAL A 307 0.90 -19.31 12.73
N LYS A 308 1.59 -18.81 13.75
CA LYS A 308 2.85 -19.35 14.25
C LYS A 308 2.62 -19.77 15.70
N GLN A 309 2.41 -21.05 15.92
CA GLN A 309 2.10 -21.58 17.24
C GLN A 309 3.30 -21.49 18.19
N ASN A 310 3.04 -21.41 19.50
CA ASN A 310 4.10 -21.48 20.50
C ASN A 310 4.70 -22.89 20.54
N VAL A 311 6.01 -22.99 20.31
CA VAL A 311 6.68 -24.29 20.26
C VAL A 311 6.68 -24.97 21.63
N GLY A 312 6.01 -26.12 21.71
CA GLY A 312 5.96 -27.00 22.86
C GLY A 312 5.01 -26.61 23.98
N SER A 313 4.31 -25.47 23.89
CA SER A 313 3.28 -25.10 24.88
C SER A 313 1.90 -24.78 24.33
N GLY A 314 1.76 -24.38 23.06
CA GLY A 314 0.42 -24.27 22.44
C GLY A 314 -0.21 -25.65 22.25
N ASP A 315 -1.55 -25.69 22.22
CA ASP A 315 -2.32 -26.94 22.03
C ASP A 315 -2.58 -27.16 20.53
N HIS A 316 -3.61 -26.54 19.94
CA HIS A 316 -3.96 -26.64 18.53
C HIS A 316 -3.80 -25.31 17.77
N VAL A 317 -3.63 -25.39 16.44
CA VAL A 317 -3.74 -24.19 15.58
C VAL A 317 -5.21 -23.84 15.37
N VAL A 318 -6.05 -24.84 15.16
CA VAL A 318 -7.50 -24.70 15.16
C VAL A 318 -8.09 -25.77 16.04
N GLU A 319 -8.78 -25.36 17.10
CA GLU A 319 -9.78 -26.18 17.77
C GLU A 319 -11.16 -25.71 17.29
N SER A 320 -12.04 -26.64 16.94
CA SER A 320 -13.39 -26.25 16.56
C SER A 320 -14.43 -27.26 16.97
N ASP A 321 -15.45 -26.76 17.64
CA ASP A 321 -16.62 -27.46 18.14
C ASP A 321 -17.89 -26.80 17.60
N ASN A 322 -19.03 -27.48 17.78
CA ASN A 322 -20.34 -26.91 17.60
C ASN A 322 -21.06 -26.56 18.91
N THR A 323 -21.01 -27.42 19.94
CA THR A 323 -21.85 -27.29 21.15
C THR A 323 -21.12 -27.54 22.47
N ASN A 324 -19.79 -27.66 22.46
CA ASN A 324 -18.92 -27.84 23.62
C ASN A 324 -19.33 -29.05 24.49
N ALA A 325 -19.27 -30.21 23.86
CA ALA A 325 -19.65 -31.56 24.27
C ALA A 325 -21.03 -31.70 24.95
N ASP A 326 -21.97 -30.79 24.69
CA ASP A 326 -23.27 -30.79 25.36
C ASP A 326 -24.35 -31.55 24.60
N ALA A 327 -24.42 -32.85 24.89
CA ALA A 327 -25.41 -33.75 24.31
C ALA A 327 -26.87 -33.35 24.59
N SER A 328 -27.14 -32.43 25.53
CA SER A 328 -28.50 -31.96 25.82
C SER A 328 -28.99 -30.91 24.82
N VAL A 329 -28.07 -30.17 24.19
CA VAL A 329 -28.35 -29.28 23.04
C VAL A 329 -28.40 -30.12 21.77
N GLY A 330 -27.43 -31.04 21.62
CA GLY A 330 -27.31 -31.97 20.50
C GLY A 330 -26.20 -31.52 19.54
N TYR A 331 -25.32 -32.43 19.17
CA TYR A 331 -24.06 -32.10 18.50
C TYR A 331 -24.24 -31.58 17.06
N LEU A 332 -25.33 -31.93 16.38
CA LEU A 332 -25.67 -31.42 15.03
C LEU A 332 -26.65 -30.24 15.06
N THR A 333 -26.69 -29.48 16.17
CA THR A 333 -27.60 -28.33 16.30
C THR A 333 -27.20 -27.22 15.34
N GLU A 334 -28.22 -26.64 14.68
CA GLU A 334 -28.06 -25.51 13.77
C GLU A 334 -28.28 -24.15 14.49
N PRO A 335 -27.64 -23.05 14.05
CA PRO A 335 -26.56 -23.03 13.07
C PRO A 335 -25.35 -23.80 13.60
N ARG A 336 -24.82 -24.69 12.77
CA ARG A 336 -23.69 -25.55 13.11
C ARG A 336 -22.39 -24.78 12.85
N SER A 337 -21.44 -24.70 13.80
CA SER A 337 -20.15 -24.02 13.58
C SER A 337 -19.58 -24.44 12.24
N GLN A 338 -19.40 -23.48 11.33
CA GLN A 338 -19.00 -23.65 9.94
C GLN A 338 -18.10 -22.48 9.53
N PRO A 339 -16.88 -22.35 10.12
CA PRO A 339 -15.93 -21.37 9.64
C PRO A 339 -15.58 -21.66 8.18
N MET A 340 -15.50 -20.60 7.37
CA MET A 340 -14.93 -20.68 6.02
C MET A 340 -13.58 -19.96 6.02
N VAL A 341 -12.48 -20.71 6.00
CA VAL A 341 -11.11 -20.16 6.10
C VAL A 341 -10.38 -20.34 4.78
N ALA A 342 -10.02 -19.24 4.11
CA ALA A 342 -9.30 -19.27 2.84
C ALA A 342 -7.90 -18.65 2.97
N ASN A 343 -6.93 -19.09 2.16
CA ASN A 343 -5.58 -18.50 2.10
C ASN A 343 -4.93 -18.40 3.48
N PHE A 344 -4.58 -19.55 4.04
CA PHE A 344 -3.99 -19.61 5.37
C PHE A 344 -2.65 -20.33 5.36
N THR A 345 -1.74 -19.89 6.22
CA THR A 345 -0.45 -20.55 6.48
C THR A 345 -0.37 -20.84 7.97
N PHE A 346 -0.52 -22.11 8.33
CA PHE A 346 -0.53 -22.61 9.69
C PHE A 346 0.77 -23.35 9.99
N ILE A 347 1.55 -22.78 10.89
CA ILE A 347 2.81 -23.34 11.37
C ILE A 347 2.58 -23.84 12.79
N GLY A 348 2.26 -25.14 12.88
CA GLY A 348 2.11 -25.87 14.13
C GLY A 348 3.46 -26.21 14.75
N GLY A 349 3.53 -26.07 16.06
CA GLY A 349 4.71 -26.42 16.88
C GLY A 349 4.34 -26.80 18.30
N GLY A 350 3.04 -26.88 18.59
CA GLY A 350 2.45 -27.21 19.88
C GLY A 350 2.64 -28.66 20.29
N ALA A 351 1.96 -29.05 21.38
CA ALA A 351 2.02 -30.39 21.93
C ALA A 351 1.22 -31.41 21.09
N ASP A 352 0.20 -30.95 20.38
CA ASP A 352 -0.84 -31.77 19.77
C ASP A 352 -1.06 -31.46 18.27
N GLU A 353 -2.07 -32.11 17.68
CA GLU A 353 -2.43 -32.00 16.27
C GLU A 353 -2.83 -30.55 15.87
N PRO A 354 -2.31 -29.95 14.78
CA PRO A 354 -2.67 -28.58 14.40
C PRO A 354 -4.17 -28.33 14.20
N LEU A 355 -4.92 -29.30 13.68
CA LEU A 355 -6.36 -29.16 13.42
C LEU A 355 -7.14 -30.17 14.25
N LYS A 356 -7.98 -29.70 15.17
CA LYS A 356 -8.86 -30.52 15.99
C LYS A 356 -10.31 -30.18 15.72
N TYR A 357 -11.05 -31.22 15.33
CA TYR A 357 -12.46 -31.12 14.98
C TYR A 357 -13.32 -31.92 15.95
N LYS A 358 -13.96 -31.18 16.84
CA LYS A 358 -14.83 -31.72 17.89
C LYS A 358 -16.23 -31.99 17.35
N GLU A 359 -17.19 -32.20 18.25
CA GLU A 359 -18.44 -32.79 17.85
C GLU A 359 -19.27 -31.89 16.96
N GLY A 360 -19.73 -32.50 15.87
CA GLY A 360 -20.71 -31.88 15.00
C GLY A 360 -20.28 -30.51 14.49
N VAL A 361 -18.99 -30.25 14.36
CA VAL A 361 -18.45 -29.06 13.68
C VAL A 361 -18.51 -29.27 12.17
N SER A 362 -18.93 -28.25 11.45
CA SER A 362 -18.83 -28.10 10.00
C SER A 362 -17.68 -27.14 9.71
N GLY A 363 -17.14 -27.09 8.52
CA GLY A 363 -16.04 -26.16 8.25
C GLY A 363 -15.52 -26.34 6.84
N ILE A 364 -15.11 -25.23 6.22
CA ILE A 364 -14.58 -25.24 4.86
C ILE A 364 -13.24 -24.53 4.88
N TYR A 365 -12.17 -25.27 4.63
CA TYR A 365 -10.81 -24.71 4.57
C TYR A 365 -10.32 -24.75 3.12
N ILE A 366 -9.81 -23.64 2.62
CA ILE A 366 -9.54 -23.41 1.20
C ILE A 366 -8.14 -22.80 1.03
N ASN A 367 -7.38 -23.24 0.01
CA ASN A 367 -6.11 -22.63 -0.38
C ASN A 367 -5.11 -22.49 0.77
N GLY A 368 -4.89 -23.58 1.51
CA GLY A 368 -4.15 -23.54 2.77
C GLY A 368 -2.82 -24.26 2.75
N ILE A 369 -1.96 -23.91 3.70
CA ILE A 369 -0.75 -24.62 4.05
C ILE A 369 -0.80 -24.95 5.53
N VAL A 370 -0.60 -26.20 5.88
CA VAL A 370 -0.52 -26.68 7.27
C VAL A 370 0.78 -27.45 7.42
N VAL A 371 1.69 -26.90 8.22
CA VAL A 371 2.97 -27.53 8.54
C VAL A 371 3.03 -27.77 10.04
N ASN A 372 3.18 -29.02 10.45
CA ASN A 372 3.55 -29.37 11.81
C ASN A 372 5.06 -29.61 11.89
N GLN A 373 5.72 -28.86 12.77
CA GLN A 373 7.17 -28.99 13.00
C GLN A 373 7.55 -30.28 13.72
N VAL A 374 6.58 -30.97 14.33
CA VAL A 374 6.75 -32.26 14.99
C VAL A 374 6.05 -33.35 14.18
N SER A 375 6.65 -34.54 14.09
CA SER A 375 6.04 -35.70 13.44
C SER A 375 4.88 -36.23 14.29
N GLN A 376 3.65 -35.84 13.94
CA GLN A 376 2.39 -36.22 14.57
C GLN A 376 1.24 -36.27 13.53
N ASN A 377 0.00 -36.54 13.95
CA ASN A 377 -1.12 -36.33 13.02
C ASN A 377 -1.31 -34.83 12.74
N LEU A 378 -1.98 -34.50 11.65
CA LEU A 378 -2.32 -33.11 11.29
C LEU A 378 -3.75 -32.76 11.61
N VAL A 379 -4.63 -33.77 11.59
CA VAL A 379 -6.06 -33.61 11.84
C VAL A 379 -6.53 -34.64 12.86
N GLU A 380 -7.13 -34.16 13.93
CA GLU A 380 -7.85 -34.95 14.91
C GLU A 380 -9.36 -34.74 14.76
N GLY A 381 -10.14 -35.82 14.89
CA GLY A 381 -11.57 -35.73 15.14
C GLY A 381 -11.98 -36.52 16.38
N THR A 382 -12.92 -36.01 17.16
CA THR A 382 -13.21 -36.61 18.49
C THR A 382 -14.56 -37.33 18.57
N PHE A 383 -15.60 -36.88 17.84
CA PHE A 383 -16.95 -37.47 17.89
C PHE A 383 -17.45 -37.92 16.51
N LEU A 384 -18.44 -38.82 16.50
CA LEU A 384 -18.98 -39.38 15.24
C LEU A 384 -19.65 -38.31 14.38
N GLU A 385 -20.22 -37.30 14.99
CA GLU A 385 -20.94 -36.21 14.35
C GLU A 385 -20.02 -35.31 13.50
N THR A 386 -18.71 -35.30 13.76
CA THR A 386 -17.69 -34.65 12.92
C THR A 386 -17.72 -35.17 11.48
N ILE A 387 -18.13 -36.43 11.26
CA ILE A 387 -18.22 -37.05 9.93
C ILE A 387 -19.66 -37.17 9.39
N GLN A 388 -20.64 -36.57 10.07
CA GLN A 388 -22.04 -36.59 9.67
C GLN A 388 -22.45 -35.24 9.09
N ASP A 389 -23.26 -35.26 8.03
CA ASP A 389 -23.92 -34.05 7.55
C ASP A 389 -25.05 -33.65 8.53
N GLY A 390 -25.24 -32.34 8.71
CA GLY A 390 -26.33 -31.74 9.46
C GLY A 390 -27.62 -31.67 8.63
N ALA A 391 -28.62 -30.97 9.16
CA ALA A 391 -29.88 -30.77 8.45
C ALA A 391 -29.79 -29.69 7.36
N LEU A 392 -28.94 -28.68 7.58
CA LEU A 392 -28.73 -27.54 6.70
C LEU A 392 -27.27 -27.37 6.29
N THR A 393 -26.34 -27.89 7.09
CA THR A 393 -24.89 -27.75 6.90
C THR A 393 -24.22 -29.10 6.67
N ASP A 394 -23.33 -29.15 5.68
CA ASP A 394 -22.57 -30.37 5.39
C ASP A 394 -21.45 -30.60 6.42
N LYS A 395 -20.87 -31.80 6.45
CA LYS A 395 -19.63 -32.05 7.22
C LYS A 395 -18.41 -31.32 6.64
N ILE A 396 -17.31 -31.37 7.37
CA ILE A 396 -16.03 -30.69 7.05
C ILE A 396 -15.53 -30.97 5.63
N ALA A 397 -15.00 -29.92 5.01
CA ALA A 397 -14.42 -29.89 3.66
C ALA A 397 -13.07 -29.17 3.63
N HIS A 398 -12.12 -29.69 2.85
CA HIS A 398 -10.81 -29.08 2.59
C HIS A 398 -10.56 -28.99 1.08
N HIS A 399 -10.15 -27.83 0.58
CA HIS A 399 -9.95 -27.61 -0.86
C HIS A 399 -8.60 -26.97 -1.12
N SER A 400 -7.75 -27.65 -1.89
CA SER A 400 -6.41 -27.17 -2.25
C SER A 400 -5.56 -26.85 -1.03
N ILE A 401 -5.27 -27.88 -0.23
CA ILE A 401 -4.46 -27.75 0.99
C ILE A 401 -3.16 -28.52 0.83
N PHE A 402 -2.04 -27.89 1.19
CA PHE A 402 -0.76 -28.55 1.39
C PHE A 402 -0.55 -28.91 2.86
N PHE A 403 -0.22 -30.16 3.12
CA PHE A 403 -0.01 -30.73 4.45
C PHE A 403 1.41 -31.29 4.57
N ASP A 404 2.14 -30.83 5.59
CA ASP A 404 3.44 -31.39 6.00
C ASP A 404 3.42 -31.74 7.48
N SER A 405 3.70 -33.01 7.81
CA SER A 405 3.95 -33.45 9.19
C SER A 405 5.37 -33.97 9.29
N ALA A 406 6.33 -33.06 9.42
CA ALA A 406 7.75 -33.38 9.48
C ALA A 406 8.22 -34.41 8.43
N ASN A 407 7.78 -34.27 7.17
CA ASN A 407 8.08 -35.10 6.01
C ASN A 407 7.34 -36.45 5.88
N GLU A 408 6.22 -36.65 6.59
CA GLU A 408 5.34 -37.79 6.34
C GLU A 408 4.58 -37.64 5.01
N THR A 409 4.25 -38.77 4.36
CA THR A 409 3.64 -38.80 3.00
C THR A 409 2.24 -39.39 2.94
N ASP A 410 1.78 -40.03 4.01
CA ASP A 410 0.40 -40.51 4.15
C ASP A 410 -0.47 -39.42 4.81
N PHE A 411 -1.79 -39.41 4.57
CA PHE A 411 -2.71 -38.46 5.21
C PHE A 411 -2.79 -38.74 6.73
N PRO A 412 -2.17 -37.93 7.59
CA PRO A 412 -1.96 -38.32 8.97
C PRO A 412 -3.13 -37.78 9.80
N VAL A 413 -4.12 -38.64 10.05
CA VAL A 413 -5.32 -38.30 10.82
C VAL A 413 -5.51 -39.20 12.03
N LYS A 414 -6.08 -38.63 13.09
CA LYS A 414 -6.51 -39.31 14.30
C LYS A 414 -8.02 -39.21 14.42
N PHE A 415 -8.67 -40.27 14.91
CA PHE A 415 -10.09 -40.23 15.19
C PHE A 415 -10.42 -41.03 16.43
N ASP A 416 -11.03 -40.40 17.44
CA ASP A 416 -11.31 -41.05 18.72
C ASP A 416 -12.60 -41.88 18.70
N ALA A 417 -13.61 -41.42 17.95
CA ALA A 417 -14.93 -42.07 17.91
C ALA A 417 -15.01 -43.29 16.97
N ALA A 418 -14.08 -43.44 16.02
CA ALA A 418 -14.02 -44.57 15.10
C ALA A 418 -12.58 -44.80 14.59
N THR A 419 -12.39 -45.36 13.40
CA THR A 419 -11.04 -45.56 12.85
C THR A 419 -10.53 -44.35 12.08
N ALA A 420 -9.21 -44.11 12.13
CA ALA A 420 -8.55 -43.09 11.31
C ALA A 420 -8.86 -43.23 9.81
N ALA A 421 -8.99 -44.47 9.31
CA ALA A 421 -9.32 -44.73 7.91
C ALA A 421 -10.75 -44.27 7.53
N GLU A 422 -11.72 -44.43 8.44
CA GLU A 422 -13.08 -43.92 8.24
C GLU A 422 -13.09 -42.39 8.21
N PHE A 423 -12.33 -41.75 9.09
CA PHE A 423 -12.23 -40.30 9.12
C PHE A 423 -11.55 -39.73 7.87
N ALA A 424 -10.41 -40.31 7.48
CA ALA A 424 -9.71 -39.97 6.24
C ALA A 424 -10.63 -40.12 5.01
N THR A 425 -11.41 -41.21 4.95
CA THR A 425 -12.39 -41.43 3.88
C THR A 425 -13.49 -40.36 3.89
N SER A 426 -13.97 -39.98 5.08
CA SER A 426 -14.97 -38.95 5.23
C SER A 426 -14.47 -37.58 4.74
N LEU A 427 -13.28 -37.17 5.16
CA LEU A 427 -12.65 -35.91 4.72
C LEU A 427 -12.41 -35.95 3.21
N ALA A 428 -11.74 -36.98 2.69
CA ALA A 428 -11.46 -37.11 1.27
C ALA A 428 -12.72 -37.10 0.39
N SER A 429 -13.86 -37.61 0.89
CA SER A 429 -15.13 -37.58 0.15
C SER A 429 -15.73 -36.18 -0.03
N ARG A 430 -15.27 -35.21 0.76
CA ARG A 430 -15.76 -33.82 0.79
C ARG A 430 -14.66 -32.80 0.45
N SER A 431 -13.50 -33.27 0.00
CA SER A 431 -12.31 -32.45 -0.19
C SER A 431 -11.76 -32.59 -1.60
N THR A 432 -11.06 -31.56 -2.08
CA THR A 432 -10.37 -31.56 -3.38
C THR A 432 -8.91 -31.14 -3.21
N ASN A 433 -8.02 -31.65 -4.06
CA ASN A 433 -6.60 -31.24 -4.11
C ASN A 433 -5.87 -31.26 -2.75
N LEU A 434 -5.99 -32.35 -2.00
CA LEU A 434 -5.19 -32.57 -0.80
C LEU A 434 -3.79 -33.05 -1.17
N ASN A 435 -2.77 -32.29 -0.77
CA ASN A 435 -1.37 -32.57 -1.08
C ASN A 435 -0.60 -32.86 0.21
N PHE A 436 0.22 -33.90 0.20
CA PHE A 436 1.00 -34.35 1.36
C PHE A 436 2.46 -34.49 0.97
N GLY A 437 3.36 -33.97 1.80
CA GLY A 437 4.78 -34.17 1.64
C GLY A 437 5.64 -33.14 2.35
N SER A 438 6.92 -33.14 2.03
CA SER A 438 7.89 -32.17 2.55
C SER A 438 7.64 -30.78 1.97
N ASN A 439 7.50 -29.80 2.86
CA ASN A 439 7.41 -28.41 2.44
C ASN A 439 8.76 -27.89 1.90
N THR A 440 8.70 -26.87 1.06
CA THR A 440 9.87 -26.13 0.55
C THR A 440 9.80 -24.64 0.91
N MET A 441 9.03 -24.31 1.93
CA MET A 441 8.74 -22.92 2.28
C MET A 441 10.02 -22.11 2.54
N VAL A 442 9.98 -20.85 2.10
CA VAL A 442 11.04 -19.87 2.33
C VAL A 442 10.70 -19.07 3.59
N ASP A 443 11.69 -18.83 4.44
CA ASP A 443 11.57 -18.10 5.71
C ASP A 443 10.35 -18.49 6.56
N THR A 444 10.05 -19.79 6.60
CA THR A 444 8.96 -20.42 7.38
C THR A 444 7.55 -20.22 6.82
N TYR A 445 7.26 -19.14 6.09
CA TYR A 445 5.87 -18.81 5.73
C TYR A 445 5.59 -18.65 4.24
N PHE A 446 6.62 -18.39 3.43
CA PHE A 446 6.45 -18.05 2.02
C PHE A 446 6.53 -19.30 1.15
N LEU A 447 5.85 -19.24 0.01
CA LEU A 447 5.74 -20.38 -0.90
C LEU A 447 7.11 -20.78 -1.46
N GLY A 448 7.45 -22.06 -1.34
CA GLY A 448 8.50 -22.68 -2.14
C GLY A 448 7.94 -23.35 -3.38
N ASP A 449 8.79 -24.14 -4.05
CA ASP A 449 8.43 -24.86 -5.28
C ASP A 449 7.26 -25.83 -5.09
N THR A 450 7.24 -26.56 -3.97
CA THR A 450 6.20 -27.57 -3.68
C THR A 450 4.86 -26.91 -3.39
N GLU A 451 4.83 -25.88 -2.55
CA GLU A 451 3.60 -25.17 -2.20
C GLU A 451 3.03 -24.45 -3.42
N SER A 452 3.90 -23.83 -4.23
CA SER A 452 3.51 -23.14 -5.47
C SER A 452 2.94 -24.07 -6.54
N ALA A 453 3.20 -25.38 -6.45
CA ALA A 453 2.66 -26.35 -7.40
C ALA A 453 1.21 -26.78 -7.07
N VAL A 454 0.70 -26.45 -5.87
CA VAL A 454 -0.68 -26.78 -5.50
C VAL A 454 -1.63 -25.81 -6.20
N PRO A 455 -2.59 -26.31 -7.02
CA PRO A 455 -3.53 -25.43 -7.72
C PRO A 455 -4.48 -24.78 -6.72
N SER A 456 -4.70 -23.47 -6.82
CA SER A 456 -5.72 -22.79 -6.01
C SER A 456 -7.12 -23.28 -6.38
N ALA A 457 -7.96 -23.54 -5.37
CA ALA A 457 -9.37 -23.88 -5.50
C ALA A 457 -10.22 -22.72 -6.09
N PHE A 458 -9.68 -21.50 -6.12
CA PHE A 458 -10.30 -20.35 -6.80
C PHE A 458 -9.85 -20.22 -8.26
N SER A 459 -8.98 -21.11 -8.74
CA SER A 459 -8.65 -21.17 -10.17
C SER A 459 -9.87 -21.61 -10.96
N ILE A 460 -10.04 -21.10 -12.18
CA ILE A 460 -11.20 -21.41 -13.04
C ILE A 460 -11.37 -22.93 -13.24
N SER A 461 -10.27 -23.70 -13.27
CA SER A 461 -10.33 -25.16 -13.41
C SER A 461 -10.82 -25.91 -12.16
N GLU A 462 -10.77 -25.28 -10.99
CA GLU A 462 -11.01 -25.93 -9.70
C GLU A 462 -12.30 -25.46 -9.01
N ILE A 463 -12.82 -24.28 -9.37
CA ILE A 463 -14.01 -23.69 -8.74
C ILE A 463 -15.20 -24.66 -8.76
N ASP A 464 -15.48 -25.27 -9.90
CA ASP A 464 -16.62 -26.18 -10.02
C ASP A 464 -16.45 -27.43 -9.17
N ASP A 465 -15.24 -27.98 -9.10
CA ASP A 465 -14.94 -29.16 -8.28
C ASP A 465 -15.05 -28.85 -6.79
N MET A 466 -14.66 -27.65 -6.35
CA MET A 466 -14.90 -27.18 -4.99
C MET A 466 -16.39 -26.97 -4.71
N CYS A 467 -17.08 -26.19 -5.55
CA CYS A 467 -18.45 -25.73 -5.31
C CYS A 467 -19.51 -26.83 -5.49
N ALA A 468 -19.25 -27.84 -6.32
CA ALA A 468 -20.17 -28.96 -6.55
C ALA A 468 -20.15 -30.00 -5.42
N VAL A 469 -19.15 -29.94 -4.52
CA VAL A 469 -19.01 -30.88 -3.41
C VAL A 469 -19.97 -30.49 -2.29
N GLY A 470 -20.89 -31.39 -1.95
CA GLY A 470 -21.88 -31.16 -0.88
C GLY A 470 -22.99 -32.21 -0.85
N THR A 471 -23.99 -32.05 0.01
CA THR A 471 -25.27 -32.78 -0.11
C THR A 471 -26.25 -32.11 -1.07
N HIS A 472 -25.95 -30.88 -1.51
CA HIS A 472 -26.73 -30.15 -2.50
C HIS A 472 -26.60 -30.73 -3.92
N ALA A 473 -27.58 -30.40 -4.77
CA ALA A 473 -27.52 -30.78 -6.18
C ALA A 473 -26.50 -29.91 -6.94
N ALA A 474 -25.87 -30.47 -7.98
CA ALA A 474 -25.01 -29.70 -8.86
C ALA A 474 -25.75 -28.48 -9.46
N GLY A 475 -25.08 -27.33 -9.47
CA GLY A 475 -25.64 -26.02 -9.83
C GLY A 475 -26.45 -25.33 -8.72
N ALA A 476 -26.61 -25.94 -7.54
CA ALA A 476 -27.28 -25.28 -6.41
C ALA A 476 -26.35 -24.27 -5.74
N LEU A 477 -26.89 -23.09 -5.44
CA LEU A 477 -26.17 -21.99 -4.78
C LEU A 477 -25.92 -22.33 -3.31
N THR A 478 -24.73 -21.99 -2.83
CA THR A 478 -24.31 -22.13 -1.43
C THR A 478 -23.77 -20.80 -0.92
N GLU A 479 -23.47 -20.69 0.37
CA GLU A 479 -22.82 -19.49 0.91
C GLU A 479 -21.41 -19.31 0.34
N LEU A 480 -20.68 -20.40 0.09
CA LEU A 480 -19.37 -20.38 -0.57
C LEU A 480 -19.49 -19.98 -2.05
N CYS A 481 -20.53 -20.45 -2.73
CA CYS A 481 -20.72 -20.24 -4.17
C CYS A 481 -22.14 -19.71 -4.43
N PRO A 482 -22.38 -18.41 -4.20
CA PRO A 482 -23.71 -17.81 -4.28
C PRO A 482 -24.18 -17.55 -5.71
N GLY A 483 -23.34 -17.83 -6.73
CA GLY A 483 -23.71 -17.71 -8.14
C GLY A 483 -23.43 -19.00 -8.92
N TYR A 484 -24.23 -19.22 -9.96
CA TYR A 484 -24.05 -20.27 -10.95
C TYR A 484 -24.56 -19.77 -12.30
N ASP A 485 -23.66 -19.60 -13.27
CA ASP A 485 -23.99 -19.07 -14.60
C ASP A 485 -23.19 -19.78 -15.70
N ASP A 486 -23.82 -19.97 -16.86
CA ASP A 486 -23.30 -20.70 -18.02
C ASP A 486 -22.61 -22.04 -17.69
N GLY A 487 -23.13 -22.74 -16.68
CA GLY A 487 -22.62 -24.04 -16.25
C GLY A 487 -21.50 -24.01 -15.20
N ASN A 488 -21.02 -22.81 -14.80
CA ASN A 488 -19.92 -22.64 -13.86
C ASN A 488 -20.39 -21.94 -12.57
N TYR A 489 -19.77 -22.30 -11.45
CA TYR A 489 -19.98 -21.63 -10.17
C TYR A 489 -19.23 -20.29 -10.08
N ILE A 490 -19.75 -19.41 -9.24
CA ILE A 490 -19.12 -18.13 -8.88
C ILE A 490 -18.89 -18.15 -7.38
N VAL A 491 -17.62 -18.08 -6.98
CA VAL A 491 -17.19 -18.00 -5.58
C VAL A 491 -17.66 -16.68 -4.95
N ASN A 492 -18.01 -16.72 -3.67
CA ASN A 492 -18.41 -15.56 -2.89
C ASN A 492 -17.35 -14.45 -2.96
N THR A 493 -17.74 -13.28 -3.43
CA THR A 493 -16.82 -12.15 -3.69
C THR A 493 -16.29 -11.48 -2.43
N TRP A 494 -16.72 -11.90 -1.23
CA TRP A 494 -16.04 -11.53 0.01
C TRP A 494 -14.60 -12.07 0.03
N PHE A 495 -14.39 -13.26 -0.53
CA PHE A 495 -13.04 -13.79 -0.75
C PHE A 495 -12.37 -13.05 -1.91
N SER A 496 -11.14 -12.62 -1.66
CA SER A 496 -10.24 -12.17 -2.73
C SER A 496 -9.92 -13.37 -3.61
N ALA A 497 -9.99 -13.18 -4.93
CA ALA A 497 -9.58 -14.21 -5.87
C ALA A 497 -8.06 -14.37 -5.83
N THR A 498 -7.58 -15.54 -5.43
CA THR A 498 -6.16 -15.91 -5.42
C THR A 498 -5.93 -17.10 -6.33
N ASP A 499 -4.83 -17.11 -7.06
CA ASP A 499 -4.38 -18.23 -7.89
C ASP A 499 -3.30 -19.09 -7.19
N TYR A 500 -3.11 -18.88 -5.89
CA TYR A 500 -2.15 -19.60 -5.03
C TYR A 500 -2.79 -20.13 -3.74
N VAL A 501 -2.11 -21.09 -3.10
CA VAL A 501 -2.37 -21.54 -1.72
C VAL A 501 -1.50 -20.78 -0.72
N GLY A 502 -1.86 -20.80 0.56
CA GLY A 502 -1.15 -20.07 1.61
C GLY A 502 -1.66 -18.64 1.82
N ALA A 503 -1.22 -18.02 2.91
CA ALA A 503 -1.60 -16.67 3.31
C ALA A 503 -0.83 -15.56 2.58
N PHE A 504 0.24 -15.90 1.85
CA PHE A 504 1.13 -14.94 1.18
C PHE A 504 1.20 -15.26 -0.32
N SER A 505 1.16 -14.23 -1.16
CA SER A 505 1.28 -14.39 -2.62
C SER A 505 2.67 -14.89 -3.03
N PRO A 506 2.80 -15.57 -4.19
CA PRO A 506 4.10 -15.89 -4.78
C PRO A 506 5.00 -14.65 -4.86
N GLY A 507 6.28 -14.82 -4.49
CA GLY A 507 7.26 -13.73 -4.46
C GLY A 507 7.23 -12.87 -3.19
N SER A 508 6.39 -13.17 -2.20
CA SER A 508 6.46 -12.55 -0.88
C SER A 508 7.75 -12.96 -0.16
N ASP A 509 8.30 -12.04 0.63
CA ASP A 509 9.42 -12.27 1.55
C ASP A 509 9.15 -11.56 2.88
N ALA A 510 10.07 -11.67 3.86
CA ALA A 510 9.89 -11.10 5.21
C ALA A 510 9.66 -9.58 5.22
N GLU A 511 10.07 -8.88 4.17
CA GLU A 511 10.02 -7.42 4.03
C GLU A 511 8.84 -6.99 3.14
N ASN A 512 8.50 -7.81 2.13
CA ASN A 512 7.58 -7.52 1.05
C ASN A 512 6.32 -8.40 1.13
N ASN A 513 5.53 -8.19 2.19
CA ASN A 513 4.25 -8.87 2.38
C ASN A 513 3.24 -7.98 3.12
N TRP A 514 1.99 -8.42 3.29
CA TRP A 514 0.93 -7.62 3.94
C TRP A 514 1.08 -7.52 5.47
N ALA A 515 1.78 -8.45 6.12
CA ALA A 515 2.02 -8.48 7.56
C ALA A 515 3.25 -7.64 7.97
N ALA A 516 4.20 -7.39 7.07
CA ALA A 516 5.45 -6.70 7.39
C ALA A 516 5.22 -5.25 7.90
N GLY A 517 6.09 -4.79 8.80
CA GLY A 517 6.15 -3.38 9.22
C GLY A 517 5.08 -2.93 10.23
N TRP A 518 4.11 -3.78 10.59
CA TRP A 518 3.15 -3.50 11.67
C TRP A 518 3.03 -4.65 12.69
N THR A 519 3.29 -5.91 12.29
CA THR A 519 3.28 -7.05 13.22
C THR A 519 4.54 -7.14 14.09
N VAL A 520 4.45 -7.82 15.23
CA VAL A 520 5.60 -8.14 16.13
C VAL A 520 5.82 -9.65 16.25
N GLY A 521 7.07 -10.12 16.35
CA GLY A 521 7.38 -11.54 16.60
C GLY A 521 7.06 -12.54 15.48
N LEU A 522 6.44 -12.08 14.39
CA LEU A 522 6.16 -12.89 13.20
C LEU A 522 7.42 -13.04 12.33
N PHE A 523 8.01 -11.91 11.97
CA PHE A 523 9.29 -11.79 11.26
C PHE A 523 10.39 -11.35 12.23
N THR A 524 11.64 -11.70 11.92
CA THR A 524 12.78 -11.16 12.65
C THR A 524 12.94 -9.69 12.29
N ASP A 525 13.00 -8.78 13.27
CA ASP A 525 13.30 -7.37 13.00
C ASP A 525 14.65 -7.28 12.28
N PRO A 526 14.74 -6.54 11.16
CA PRO A 526 15.97 -6.47 10.39
C PRO A 526 17.08 -5.80 11.22
N GLU A 527 18.29 -6.34 11.12
CA GLU A 527 19.46 -5.61 11.59
C GLU A 527 19.80 -4.48 10.61
N CYS A 528 20.48 -3.44 11.11
CA CYS A 528 21.07 -2.46 10.21
C CYS A 528 22.07 -3.17 9.27
N PRO A 529 21.93 -3.05 7.94
CA PRO A 529 22.82 -3.71 6.99
C PRO A 529 24.29 -3.39 7.25
N ALA A 530 25.17 -4.33 6.92
CA ALA A 530 26.61 -4.10 6.98
C ALA A 530 26.97 -2.84 6.16
N GLY A 531 27.81 -1.97 6.73
CA GLY A 531 28.12 -0.66 6.14
C GLY A 531 27.25 0.49 6.68
N THR A 532 26.21 0.18 7.46
CA THR A 532 25.42 1.17 8.20
C THR A 532 25.62 1.00 9.71
N LEU A 533 25.23 2.00 10.49
CA LEU A 533 25.28 1.95 11.96
C LEU A 533 23.91 2.29 12.54
N GLU A 534 23.42 1.47 13.47
CA GLU A 534 22.24 1.81 14.25
C GLU A 534 22.55 3.04 15.13
N SER A 535 21.75 4.09 15.01
CA SER A 535 21.96 5.35 15.74
C SER A 535 20.87 5.62 16.78
N GLU A 536 19.62 5.30 16.48
CA GLU A 536 18.48 5.48 17.37
C GLU A 536 17.29 4.58 17.00
N LEU A 537 16.25 4.61 17.83
CA LEU A 537 14.92 4.11 17.47
C LEU A 537 14.01 5.31 17.16
N LEU A 538 13.48 5.36 15.94
CA LEU A 538 12.51 6.36 15.50
C LEU A 538 11.16 5.67 15.27
N LEU A 539 10.13 6.09 16.00
CA LEU A 539 8.78 5.47 15.96
C LEU A 539 8.79 3.93 16.09
N GLY A 540 9.69 3.40 16.93
CA GLY A 540 9.81 1.95 17.20
C GLY A 540 10.58 1.16 16.15
N ARG A 541 11.17 1.80 15.13
CA ARG A 541 12.05 1.17 14.13
C ARG A 541 13.49 1.63 14.31
N LYS A 542 14.47 0.77 14.00
CA LYS A 542 15.89 1.14 13.99
C LYS A 542 16.15 2.19 12.91
N VAL A 543 16.97 3.17 13.24
CA VAL A 543 17.54 4.13 12.30
C VAL A 543 18.97 3.69 11.98
N CYS A 544 19.22 3.40 10.70
CA CYS A 544 20.52 3.01 10.17
C CYS A 544 21.16 4.19 9.44
N ASP A 545 22.29 4.66 9.94
CA ASP A 545 22.99 5.82 9.40
C ASP A 545 23.73 5.47 8.11
N LEU A 546 23.52 6.30 7.09
CA LEU A 546 24.28 6.37 5.85
C LEU A 546 25.12 7.65 5.88
N ASN A 547 26.44 7.52 5.72
CA ASN A 547 27.33 8.67 5.75
C ASN A 547 28.55 8.46 4.83
N GLY A 548 29.11 9.58 4.36
CA GLY A 548 30.38 9.60 3.65
C GLY A 548 30.32 8.88 2.29
N VAL A 549 31.42 8.20 1.95
CA VAL A 549 31.58 7.49 0.67
C VAL A 549 31.40 5.99 0.90
N ILE A 550 30.44 5.38 0.21
CA ILE A 550 30.11 3.96 0.25
C ILE A 550 30.68 3.32 -1.01
N THR A 551 31.77 2.56 -0.87
CA THR A 551 32.47 1.91 -1.99
C THR A 551 32.11 0.43 -2.17
N ASP A 552 31.41 -0.15 -1.20
CA ASP A 552 30.89 -1.51 -1.28
C ASP A 552 29.42 -1.50 -1.70
N ASP A 553 28.96 -2.56 -2.36
CA ASP A 553 27.54 -2.75 -2.64
C ASP A 553 26.74 -2.78 -1.33
N LEU A 554 25.65 -2.02 -1.28
CA LEU A 554 24.81 -1.86 -0.11
C LEU A 554 23.36 -2.12 -0.47
N THR A 555 22.68 -2.96 0.31
CA THR A 555 21.22 -3.19 0.19
C THR A 555 20.52 -2.66 1.42
N LEU A 556 19.58 -1.73 1.21
CA LEU A 556 18.68 -1.21 2.24
C LEU A 556 17.41 -2.06 2.25
N VAL A 557 17.00 -2.50 3.44
CA VAL A 557 15.91 -3.44 3.68
C VAL A 557 14.74 -2.76 4.39
N ALA A 558 13.52 -3.18 4.09
CA ALA A 558 12.35 -2.58 4.74
C ALA A 558 12.30 -2.94 6.24
N GLY A 559 11.64 -2.12 7.05
CA GLY A 559 11.58 -2.30 8.51
C GLY A 559 12.53 -1.41 9.30
N ASN A 560 13.58 -0.90 8.65
CA ASN A 560 14.45 0.16 9.18
C ASN A 560 14.12 1.53 8.55
N TYR A 561 14.50 2.60 9.23
CA TYR A 561 14.67 3.93 8.63
C TYR A 561 16.14 4.15 8.27
N TYR A 562 16.41 4.82 7.15
CA TYR A 562 17.78 5.12 6.73
C TYR A 562 18.04 6.61 6.74
N LYS A 563 18.96 7.06 7.59
CA LYS A 563 19.27 8.48 7.76
C LYS A 563 20.47 8.87 6.91
N LEU A 564 20.32 9.85 6.04
CA LEU A 564 21.44 10.52 5.36
C LEU A 564 22.07 11.52 6.34
N ASP A 565 23.38 11.42 6.55
CA ASP A 565 24.16 12.37 7.36
C ASP A 565 25.16 13.11 6.45
N GLY A 566 24.79 14.33 6.06
CA GLY A 566 25.46 15.15 5.06
C GLY A 566 25.36 14.57 3.64
N LYS A 567 26.40 14.81 2.84
CA LYS A 567 26.57 14.19 1.52
C LYS A 567 26.85 12.69 1.69
N VAL A 568 25.93 11.85 1.23
CA VAL A 568 26.16 10.40 1.08
C VAL A 568 26.46 10.10 -0.38
N GLN A 569 27.61 9.50 -0.64
CA GLN A 569 28.12 9.24 -1.98
C GLN A 569 28.23 7.74 -2.23
N ILE A 570 27.63 7.26 -3.32
CA ILE A 570 27.72 5.86 -3.76
C ILE A 570 28.79 5.71 -4.83
N GLY A 571 29.84 4.95 -4.47
CA GLY A 571 31.07 4.75 -5.22
C GLY A 571 31.92 6.01 -5.39
N VAL A 572 32.95 5.87 -6.23
CA VAL A 572 33.91 6.91 -6.60
C VAL A 572 33.96 6.97 -8.11
N ASP A 573 33.83 8.19 -8.66
CA ASP A 573 33.81 8.48 -10.09
C ASP A 573 34.82 7.64 -10.90
N VAL A 574 34.32 6.77 -11.77
CA VAL A 574 35.13 5.95 -12.68
C VAL A 574 35.57 6.70 -13.94
N GLY A 575 35.27 7.99 -14.05
CA GLY A 575 35.57 8.84 -15.20
C GLY A 575 34.60 8.64 -16.36
N ALA A 576 34.60 9.56 -17.32
CA ALA A 576 33.68 9.54 -18.47
C ALA A 576 33.75 8.25 -19.33
N ASP A 577 34.87 7.52 -19.33
CA ASP A 577 35.04 6.28 -20.09
C ASP A 577 35.06 5.00 -19.23
N GLY A 578 34.87 5.13 -17.90
CA GLY A 578 34.90 3.99 -16.98
C GLY A 578 36.30 3.52 -16.57
N ALA A 579 37.36 4.28 -16.91
CA ALA A 579 38.75 3.83 -16.73
C ALA A 579 39.59 4.68 -15.76
N ALA A 580 38.98 5.53 -14.93
CA ALA A 580 39.70 6.33 -13.94
C ALA A 580 40.48 5.45 -12.94
N SER A 581 41.75 5.78 -12.70
CA SER A 581 42.65 4.92 -11.91
C SER A 581 42.28 4.78 -10.44
N ASN A 582 41.49 5.72 -9.91
CA ASN A 582 41.00 5.72 -8.52
C ASN A 582 39.47 5.58 -8.46
N GLY A 583 38.83 5.22 -9.57
CA GLY A 583 37.40 4.96 -9.61
C GLY A 583 37.06 3.66 -8.87
N ASP A 584 35.90 3.64 -8.22
CA ASP A 584 35.43 2.50 -7.44
C ASP A 584 33.90 2.46 -7.49
N SER A 585 33.34 1.66 -8.41
CA SER A 585 31.89 1.55 -8.60
C SER A 585 31.25 0.82 -7.43
N ALA A 586 30.08 1.28 -6.99
CA ALA A 586 29.24 0.55 -6.04
C ALA A 586 27.77 0.56 -6.47
N THR A 587 26.98 -0.40 -5.98
CA THR A 587 25.53 -0.46 -6.19
C THR A 587 24.80 -0.19 -4.88
N LEU A 588 23.92 0.80 -4.86
CA LEU A 588 22.93 0.98 -3.80
C LEU A 588 21.61 0.34 -4.24
N THR A 589 21.24 -0.77 -3.61
CA THR A 589 19.92 -1.40 -3.79
C THR A 589 18.99 -0.96 -2.67
N ILE A 590 17.79 -0.53 -3.00
CA ILE A 590 16.78 -0.09 -2.04
C ILE A 590 15.52 -0.94 -2.26
N ASN A 591 15.19 -1.79 -1.30
CA ASN A 591 14.03 -2.67 -1.37
C ASN A 591 12.70 -1.87 -1.28
N PRO A 592 11.58 -2.43 -1.78
CA PRO A 592 10.27 -1.79 -1.65
C PRO A 592 9.91 -1.44 -0.20
N GLY A 593 9.20 -0.33 0.00
CA GLY A 593 8.74 0.11 1.33
C GLY A 593 9.83 0.71 2.23
N VAL A 594 11.08 0.77 1.79
CA VAL A 594 12.15 1.48 2.50
C VAL A 594 11.89 2.98 2.54
N THR A 595 12.21 3.59 3.68
CA THR A 595 12.22 5.04 3.86
C THR A 595 13.64 5.52 4.14
N VAL A 596 14.15 6.38 3.24
CA VAL A 596 15.40 7.13 3.39
C VAL A 596 15.04 8.58 3.75
N PHE A 597 15.78 9.20 4.67
CA PHE A 597 15.51 10.58 5.04
C PHE A 597 16.75 11.42 5.33
N GLY A 598 16.69 12.71 5.02
CA GLY A 598 17.62 13.71 5.53
C GLY A 598 17.24 14.17 6.95
N GLU A 599 18.22 14.22 7.85
CA GLU A 599 18.07 14.77 9.21
C GLU A 599 18.04 16.30 9.19
N SER A 600 18.70 16.90 8.20
CA SER A 600 18.89 18.33 8.00
C SER A 600 18.86 18.69 6.52
N GLY A 601 18.69 19.99 6.23
CA GLY A 601 18.68 20.50 4.86
C GLY A 601 19.94 20.16 4.06
N ASN A 602 21.10 20.04 4.70
CA ASN A 602 22.37 19.77 4.01
C ASN A 602 22.56 18.30 3.61
N ASP A 603 21.59 17.43 3.88
CA ASP A 603 21.72 15.99 3.64
C ASP A 603 21.20 15.65 2.25
N TYR A 604 21.97 14.89 1.47
CA TYR A 604 21.61 14.50 0.11
C TYR A 604 22.34 13.24 -0.33
N LEU A 605 21.79 12.57 -1.34
CA LEU A 605 22.33 11.33 -1.88
C LEU A 605 22.86 11.57 -3.29
N VAL A 606 24.11 11.19 -3.55
CA VAL A 606 24.71 11.23 -4.89
C VAL A 606 25.18 9.86 -5.34
N ILE A 607 24.79 9.49 -6.56
CA ILE A 607 25.26 8.30 -7.27
C ILE A 607 26.32 8.74 -8.27
N MET A 608 27.57 8.32 -8.06
CA MET A 608 28.70 8.74 -8.90
C MET A 608 28.68 8.00 -10.23
N ARG A 609 29.34 8.57 -11.25
CA ARG A 609 29.52 7.89 -12.55
C ARG A 609 30.12 6.50 -12.35
N GLY A 610 29.52 5.53 -13.04
CA GLY A 610 29.86 4.10 -12.98
C GLY A 610 29.29 3.35 -11.77
N SER A 611 28.62 4.03 -10.85
CA SER A 611 27.84 3.41 -9.76
C SER A 611 26.37 3.32 -10.15
N ASP A 612 25.66 2.39 -9.50
CA ASP A 612 24.25 2.14 -9.76
C ASP A 612 23.38 2.42 -8.53
N ILE A 613 22.15 2.90 -8.76
CA ILE A 613 21.06 2.85 -7.79
C ILE A 613 19.94 1.96 -8.31
N ASN A 614 19.56 0.94 -7.55
CA ASN A 614 18.43 0.08 -7.82
C ASN A 614 17.34 0.33 -6.77
N ALA A 615 16.58 1.40 -6.96
CA ALA A 615 15.44 1.78 -6.12
C ALA A 615 14.14 1.37 -6.81
N VAL A 616 13.82 0.08 -6.73
CA VAL A 616 12.68 -0.54 -7.43
C VAL A 616 11.61 -0.91 -6.41
N GLY A 617 10.78 0.06 -6.05
CA GLY A 617 9.59 -0.15 -5.22
C GLY A 617 8.44 -0.78 -5.98
N THR A 618 7.29 -0.90 -5.30
CA THR A 618 6.03 -1.35 -5.91
C THR A 618 4.95 -0.28 -5.74
N LYS A 619 3.86 -0.37 -6.51
CA LYS A 619 2.68 0.53 -6.37
C LYS A 619 2.20 0.61 -4.92
N SER A 620 2.44 -0.46 -4.21
CA SER A 620 1.88 -0.70 -2.92
C SER A 620 2.90 -0.41 -1.82
N ALA A 621 4.14 -0.86 -1.96
CA ALA A 621 5.24 -0.46 -1.11
C ALA A 621 6.21 0.46 -1.88
N PRO A 622 5.83 1.72 -2.17
CA PRO A 622 6.73 2.65 -2.83
C PRO A 622 7.90 2.99 -1.90
N ILE A 623 9.05 3.27 -2.51
CA ILE A 623 10.20 3.78 -1.78
C ILE A 623 9.96 5.26 -1.49
N VAL A 624 10.31 5.69 -0.29
CA VAL A 624 10.17 7.08 0.13
C VAL A 624 11.54 7.66 0.44
N MET A 625 11.89 8.78 -0.22
CA MET A 625 13.01 9.64 0.14
C MET A 625 12.44 10.98 0.61
N THR A 626 12.71 11.38 1.86
CA THR A 626 12.02 12.52 2.49
C THR A 626 12.89 13.23 3.55
N GLY A 627 12.32 14.17 4.31
CA GLY A 627 12.95 14.76 5.49
C GLY A 627 12.40 14.20 6.80
N ARG A 628 13.16 14.30 7.90
CA ARG A 628 12.73 13.83 9.23
C ARG A 628 11.35 14.32 9.65
N GLN A 629 11.00 15.57 9.31
CA GLN A 629 9.72 16.18 9.66
C GLN A 629 8.53 15.44 9.02
N ASP A 630 8.70 14.86 7.83
CA ASP A 630 7.64 14.06 7.18
C ASP A 630 7.38 12.77 7.96
N ILE A 631 8.44 12.06 8.36
CA ILE A 631 8.33 10.84 9.18
C ILE A 631 7.60 11.13 10.50
N LEU A 632 7.84 12.31 11.07
CA LEU A 632 7.22 12.75 12.32
C LEU A 632 5.81 13.34 12.13
N GLY A 633 5.26 13.38 10.91
CA GLY A 633 3.94 13.95 10.62
C GLY A 633 3.87 15.48 10.76
N GLN A 634 5.01 16.16 10.65
CA GLN A 634 5.16 17.62 10.83
C GLN A 634 5.23 18.39 9.51
N ALA A 635 5.38 17.70 8.39
CA ALA A 635 5.35 18.31 7.06
C ALA A 635 3.90 18.61 6.64
N ASP A 636 3.63 19.84 6.17
CA ASP A 636 2.38 20.16 5.49
C ASP A 636 2.50 19.77 4.01
N VAL A 637 1.67 18.83 3.59
CA VAL A 637 1.61 18.30 2.22
C VAL A 637 1.38 19.38 1.15
N ASN A 638 0.94 20.58 1.50
CA ASN A 638 0.69 21.66 0.54
C ASN A 638 1.80 22.71 0.47
N SER A 639 2.63 22.84 1.50
CA SER A 639 3.52 24.00 1.63
C SER A 639 4.91 23.73 2.19
N THR A 640 5.15 22.61 2.87
CA THR A 640 6.49 22.27 3.34
C THR A 640 7.37 21.90 2.15
N ARG A 641 8.61 22.40 2.12
CA ARG A 641 9.63 22.17 1.07
C ARG A 641 11.02 22.30 1.70
N GLY A 642 12.07 21.83 1.02
CA GLY A 642 13.46 22.09 1.41
C GLY A 642 13.89 21.48 2.76
N LEU A 643 13.42 20.27 3.07
CA LEU A 643 13.81 19.57 4.30
C LEU A 643 15.18 18.87 4.18
N TRP A 644 15.60 18.58 2.95
CA TRP A 644 16.87 17.93 2.58
C TRP A 644 17.23 18.30 1.13
N GLY A 645 18.42 17.95 0.66
CA GLY A 645 18.93 18.39 -0.64
C GLY A 645 18.23 17.73 -1.82
N GLY A 646 18.21 16.40 -1.90
CA GLY A 646 17.60 15.66 -3.01
C GLY A 646 18.43 14.46 -3.48
N LEU A 647 18.04 13.87 -4.61
CA LEU A 647 18.72 12.74 -5.24
C LEU A 647 19.51 13.22 -6.48
N VAL A 648 20.81 12.98 -6.50
CA VAL A 648 21.69 13.32 -7.64
C VAL A 648 22.21 12.04 -8.28
N ILE A 649 22.04 11.89 -9.60
CA ILE A 649 22.52 10.73 -10.37
C ILE A 649 23.43 11.24 -11.48
N LEU A 650 24.69 10.79 -11.48
CA LEU A 650 25.71 11.22 -12.44
C LEU A 650 26.09 10.05 -13.35
N GLY A 651 25.93 10.25 -14.65
CA GLY A 651 26.22 9.26 -15.68
C GLY A 651 27.34 9.67 -16.64
N GLN A 652 27.62 8.78 -17.57
CA GLN A 652 28.67 8.87 -18.59
C GLN A 652 28.11 9.17 -19.99
N SER A 653 26.82 9.51 -20.09
CA SER A 653 26.14 9.85 -21.33
C SER A 653 26.54 11.26 -21.83
N PRO A 654 26.44 11.55 -23.14
CA PRO A 654 26.88 12.83 -23.69
C PRO A 654 26.15 14.04 -23.10
N ILE A 655 26.93 15.06 -22.80
CA ILE A 655 26.48 16.45 -22.60
C ILE A 655 27.11 17.32 -23.70
N ASN A 656 26.59 18.53 -23.91
CA ASN A 656 27.12 19.46 -24.92
C ASN A 656 27.88 20.68 -24.32
N LYS A 657 27.81 20.88 -23.01
CA LYS A 657 28.51 21.97 -22.31
C LYS A 657 29.96 21.56 -22.02
N CYS A 658 30.82 21.55 -23.03
CA CYS A 658 32.17 20.97 -22.95
C CYS A 658 33.27 21.98 -22.62
N SER A 659 34.40 21.51 -22.09
CA SER A 659 35.62 22.33 -22.05
C SER A 659 36.20 22.45 -23.46
N TYR A 660 36.82 23.59 -23.76
CA TYR A 660 37.47 23.85 -25.05
C TYR A 660 38.95 24.14 -24.84
N SER A 661 39.79 23.63 -25.74
CA SER A 661 41.20 23.99 -25.78
C SER A 661 41.38 25.47 -26.12
N SER A 662 42.57 26.01 -25.86
CA SER A 662 42.92 27.40 -26.25
C SER A 662 42.78 27.69 -27.77
N THR A 663 42.67 26.65 -28.61
CA THR A 663 42.42 26.77 -30.05
C THR A 663 40.95 26.58 -30.43
N GLY A 664 40.03 26.54 -29.46
CA GLY A 664 38.59 26.39 -29.69
C GLY A 664 38.16 24.98 -30.07
N VAL A 665 38.97 23.95 -29.76
CA VAL A 665 38.63 22.55 -30.04
C VAL A 665 37.95 21.95 -28.81
N ARG A 666 36.77 21.35 -28.98
CA ARG A 666 36.05 20.59 -27.94
C ARG A 666 37.00 19.56 -27.33
N ILE A 667 37.13 19.58 -26.02
CA ILE A 667 37.83 18.54 -25.26
C ILE A 667 36.91 17.33 -25.18
N VAL A 668 37.48 16.16 -25.46
CA VAL A 668 36.80 14.85 -25.41
C VAL A 668 37.53 14.01 -24.36
N PRO A 669 36.81 13.35 -23.43
CA PRO A 669 35.36 13.36 -23.26
C PRO A 669 34.82 14.74 -22.84
N CYS A 670 33.54 14.99 -23.10
CA CYS A 670 32.84 16.17 -22.62
C CYS A 670 32.28 15.95 -21.22
N GLU A 671 32.76 16.73 -20.25
CA GLU A 671 32.48 16.54 -18.83
C GLU A 671 32.29 17.89 -18.13
N ARG A 672 31.45 17.93 -17.09
CA ARG A 672 31.21 19.12 -16.26
C ARG A 672 30.95 18.75 -14.81
N GLU A 673 31.28 19.67 -13.91
CA GLU A 673 30.79 19.59 -12.54
C GLU A 673 29.28 19.82 -12.54
N VAL A 674 28.56 19.02 -11.74
CA VAL A 674 27.12 19.15 -11.53
C VAL A 674 26.82 20.29 -10.55
N GLU A 675 25.65 20.90 -10.71
CA GLU A 675 25.14 21.85 -9.74
C GLU A 675 24.83 21.18 -8.39
N GLY A 676 24.88 21.95 -7.30
CA GLY A 676 24.58 21.51 -5.93
C GLY A 676 25.55 20.53 -5.29
N SER A 677 26.49 19.95 -6.05
CA SER A 677 27.49 19.01 -5.50
C SER A 677 28.91 19.33 -5.94
N THR A 678 29.58 20.17 -5.16
CA THR A 678 30.93 20.66 -5.46
C THR A 678 31.93 19.52 -5.67
N GLY A 679 32.58 19.53 -6.84
CA GLY A 679 33.64 18.59 -7.21
C GLY A 679 33.17 17.26 -7.81
N ASP A 680 31.86 17.03 -7.92
CA ASP A 680 31.32 15.85 -8.58
C ASP A 680 31.10 16.11 -10.07
N VAL A 681 31.57 15.19 -10.91
CA VAL A 681 31.61 15.36 -12.37
C VAL A 681 30.61 14.43 -13.05
N MET A 682 29.91 14.95 -14.04
CA MET A 682 29.00 14.23 -14.93
C MET A 682 29.42 14.32 -16.40
N GLY A 683 28.77 13.49 -17.22
CA GLY A 683 28.92 13.50 -18.66
C GLY A 683 29.99 12.53 -19.16
N GLY A 684 29.96 12.25 -20.45
CA GLY A 684 30.92 11.39 -21.12
C GLY A 684 30.57 11.25 -22.59
N GLU A 685 30.81 10.07 -23.15
CA GLU A 685 30.51 9.78 -24.57
C GLU A 685 29.79 8.44 -24.74
N ILE A 686 29.09 7.96 -23.70
CA ILE A 686 28.42 6.65 -23.69
C ILE A 686 26.90 6.83 -23.60
N PRO A 687 26.18 7.00 -24.73
CA PRO A 687 24.73 7.20 -24.74
C PRO A 687 23.91 6.10 -24.05
N THR A 688 24.46 4.90 -23.97
CA THR A 688 23.79 3.72 -23.39
C THR A 688 24.32 3.39 -21.99
N ASP A 689 24.95 4.35 -21.33
CA ASP A 689 25.32 4.28 -19.92
C ASP A 689 24.10 3.92 -19.05
N SER A 690 24.36 3.27 -17.92
CA SER A 690 23.37 2.86 -16.93
C SER A 690 23.81 3.32 -15.56
N SER A 691 22.88 3.91 -14.82
CA SER A 691 23.00 4.22 -13.39
C SER A 691 21.98 3.43 -12.55
N GLY A 692 21.42 2.35 -13.10
CA GLY A 692 20.51 1.43 -12.43
C GLY A 692 19.04 1.62 -12.79
N ALA A 693 18.16 1.53 -11.80
CA ALA A 693 16.71 1.58 -11.99
C ALA A 693 15.97 2.31 -10.86
N LEU A 694 15.01 3.15 -11.24
CA LEU A 694 14.04 3.81 -10.35
C LEU A 694 12.63 3.36 -10.71
N LYS A 695 11.89 2.83 -9.74
CA LYS A 695 10.49 2.44 -9.92
C LYS A 695 9.66 2.64 -8.66
N TYR A 696 8.47 3.24 -8.78
CA TYR A 696 7.59 3.53 -7.63
C TYR A 696 8.34 4.24 -6.49
N LEU A 697 9.02 5.32 -6.86
CA LEU A 697 9.83 6.14 -5.95
C LEU A 697 9.13 7.48 -5.71
N ARG A 698 9.04 7.88 -4.43
CA ARG A 698 8.62 9.22 -4.02
C ARG A 698 9.81 9.97 -3.47
N VAL A 699 10.15 11.10 -4.08
CA VAL A 699 11.05 12.10 -3.51
C VAL A 699 10.16 13.24 -2.99
N GLN A 700 10.21 13.49 -1.69
CA GLN A 700 9.32 14.44 -1.03
C GLN A 700 10.11 15.52 -0.32
N TYR A 701 9.64 16.76 -0.44
CA TYR A 701 10.10 17.90 0.36
C TYR A 701 11.62 18.14 0.28
N ALA A 702 12.24 17.81 -0.85
CA ALA A 702 13.66 18.07 -1.11
C ALA A 702 13.87 19.55 -1.52
N GLY A 703 15.04 19.88 -2.03
CA GLY A 703 15.35 21.17 -2.62
C GLY A 703 15.98 22.20 -1.70
N TYR A 704 16.64 21.75 -0.65
CA TYR A 704 17.33 22.68 0.25
C TYR A 704 18.53 23.36 -0.44
N GLU A 705 18.68 24.67 -0.19
CA GLU A 705 19.82 25.50 -0.60
C GLU A 705 21.11 25.07 0.13
N VAL A 706 21.78 24.04 -0.40
CA VAL A 706 23.01 23.48 0.17
C VAL A 706 24.19 24.46 0.10
N PHE A 707 24.22 25.34 -0.91
CA PHE A 707 25.12 26.47 -1.01
C PHE A 707 24.36 27.73 -1.43
N PRO A 708 24.80 28.95 -1.06
CA PRO A 708 24.07 30.17 -1.41
C PRO A 708 23.81 30.35 -2.92
N GLY A 709 22.53 30.34 -3.31
CA GLY A 709 22.01 30.41 -4.68
C GLY A 709 22.36 29.19 -5.52
N ASN A 710 22.43 28.02 -4.90
CA ASN A 710 22.77 26.74 -5.51
C ASN A 710 22.10 25.61 -4.68
N GLU A 711 20.79 25.56 -4.88
CA GLU A 711 19.86 24.53 -4.45
C GLU A 711 20.11 23.20 -5.19
N LEU A 712 19.52 22.12 -4.68
CA LEU A 712 19.53 20.81 -5.34
C LEU A 712 18.12 20.50 -5.83
N ASN A 713 17.99 19.74 -6.91
CA ASN A 713 16.67 19.37 -7.42
C ASN A 713 16.06 18.21 -6.62
N GLY A 714 14.77 17.93 -6.86
CA GLY A 714 14.18 16.70 -6.36
C GLY A 714 14.95 15.48 -6.88
N ILE A 715 15.11 15.39 -8.19
CA ILE A 715 16.02 14.43 -8.83
C ILE A 715 16.85 15.13 -9.92
N THR A 716 18.16 15.13 -9.78
CA THR A 716 19.10 15.58 -10.80
C THR A 716 19.58 14.41 -11.66
N PHE A 717 19.34 14.47 -12.96
CA PHE A 717 19.86 13.54 -13.96
C PHE A 717 21.03 14.18 -14.72
N GLY A 718 22.25 14.00 -14.20
CA GLY A 718 23.47 14.54 -14.77
C GLY A 718 24.12 13.60 -15.78
N GLY A 719 23.91 13.79 -17.08
CA GLY A 719 24.53 12.97 -18.12
C GLY A 719 24.16 11.48 -18.02
N VAL A 720 22.93 11.17 -17.59
CA VAL A 720 22.47 9.77 -17.38
C VAL A 720 22.09 9.12 -18.71
N GLY A 721 22.55 7.89 -18.93
CA GLY A 721 22.35 7.17 -20.18
C GLY A 721 21.01 6.42 -20.30
N SER A 722 20.68 6.00 -21.53
CA SER A 722 19.45 5.27 -21.86
C SER A 722 19.47 3.80 -21.40
N GLY A 723 20.56 3.34 -20.78
CA GLY A 723 20.61 2.06 -20.09
C GLY A 723 19.92 2.11 -18.72
N THR A 724 19.72 3.30 -18.17
CA THR A 724 19.02 3.53 -16.89
C THR A 724 17.51 3.42 -17.09
N SER A 725 16.83 2.66 -16.23
CA SER A 725 15.37 2.50 -16.28
C SER A 725 14.69 3.43 -15.26
N VAL A 726 13.85 4.35 -15.72
CA VAL A 726 13.11 5.25 -14.83
C VAL A 726 11.62 5.19 -15.14
N GLU A 727 10.83 4.70 -14.18
CA GLU A 727 9.37 4.70 -14.32
C GLU A 727 8.63 4.91 -13.00
N TYR A 728 7.41 5.47 -13.02
CA TYR A 728 6.59 5.68 -11.82
C TYR A 728 7.34 6.41 -10.71
N ILE A 729 7.79 7.63 -11.01
CA ILE A 729 8.47 8.49 -10.04
C ILE A 729 7.61 9.72 -9.73
N GLN A 730 7.54 10.07 -8.45
CA GLN A 730 6.91 11.31 -8.01
C GLN A 730 7.93 12.16 -7.28
N VAL A 731 8.00 13.43 -7.66
CA VAL A 731 8.60 14.48 -6.84
C VAL A 731 7.51 15.40 -6.34
N HIS A 732 7.50 15.60 -5.03
CA HIS A 732 6.46 16.37 -4.35
C HIS A 732 7.08 17.48 -3.51
N ASN A 733 6.62 18.71 -3.74
CA ASN A 733 6.98 19.90 -2.97
C ASN A 733 8.49 20.08 -2.83
N ASN A 734 9.22 19.96 -3.95
CA ASN A 734 10.61 20.35 -4.00
C ASN A 734 10.73 21.89 -3.85
N ALA A 735 11.72 22.36 -3.11
CA ALA A 735 12.00 23.81 -2.98
C ALA A 735 12.73 24.39 -4.21
N ASP A 736 13.23 23.53 -5.08
CA ASP A 736 13.84 23.83 -6.37
C ASP A 736 13.06 23.04 -7.46
N ASP A 737 13.70 22.58 -8.51
CA ASP A 737 13.03 21.86 -9.61
C ASP A 737 12.44 20.49 -9.22
N CYS A 738 11.41 20.03 -9.96
CA CYS A 738 10.98 18.62 -9.85
C CYS A 738 12.15 17.69 -10.20
N VAL A 739 12.62 17.85 -11.45
CA VAL A 739 13.67 17.08 -12.05
C VAL A 739 14.43 18.02 -12.97
N GLU A 740 15.74 17.87 -12.98
CA GLU A 740 16.60 18.60 -13.91
C GLU A 740 17.44 17.60 -14.70
N PHE A 741 17.48 17.79 -16.02
CA PHE A 741 18.29 17.00 -16.94
C PHE A 741 19.46 17.81 -17.45
N PHE A 742 20.66 17.50 -16.98
CA PHE A 742 21.89 18.04 -17.58
C PHE A 742 22.44 17.07 -18.62
N GLY A 743 22.02 17.23 -19.87
CA GLY A 743 22.42 16.34 -20.95
C GLY A 743 21.91 14.90 -20.75
N GLY A 744 22.53 13.95 -21.44
CA GLY A 744 22.19 12.53 -21.35
C GLY A 744 21.04 12.09 -22.26
N THR A 745 20.61 10.85 -22.06
CA THR A 745 19.70 10.09 -22.95
C THR A 745 18.72 9.22 -22.17
N VAL A 746 18.67 9.35 -20.84
CA VAL A 746 17.74 8.58 -19.99
C VAL A 746 16.30 8.82 -20.41
N ASP A 747 15.51 7.75 -20.49
CA ASP A 747 14.09 7.83 -20.77
C ASP A 747 13.28 7.67 -19.47
N VAL A 748 12.14 8.37 -19.37
CA VAL A 748 11.28 8.37 -18.18
C VAL A 748 9.83 8.09 -18.54
N LYS A 749 9.20 7.10 -17.91
CA LYS A 749 7.76 6.82 -18.10
C LYS A 749 7.00 7.03 -16.79
N HIS A 750 5.81 7.65 -16.80
CA HIS A 750 5.03 7.90 -15.58
C HIS A 750 5.76 8.81 -14.57
N LEU A 751 6.00 10.07 -14.95
CA LEU A 751 6.59 11.11 -14.08
C LEU A 751 5.48 11.99 -13.48
N ILE A 752 5.54 12.23 -12.18
CA ILE A 752 4.61 13.11 -11.47
C ILE A 752 5.37 14.20 -10.72
N CYS A 753 5.08 15.46 -11.04
CA CYS A 753 5.58 16.64 -10.36
C CYS A 753 4.41 17.38 -9.69
N THR A 754 4.50 17.57 -8.38
CA THR A 754 3.40 18.19 -7.61
C THR A 754 3.92 19.22 -6.64
N GLY A 755 3.55 20.48 -6.85
CA GLY A 755 3.74 21.55 -5.86
C GLY A 755 5.17 22.06 -5.65
N ASN A 756 6.07 21.85 -6.60
CA ASN A 756 7.44 22.38 -6.52
C ASN A 756 7.45 23.93 -6.56
N ASP A 757 8.46 24.54 -5.94
CA ASP A 757 8.59 26.00 -5.79
C ASP A 757 9.14 26.65 -7.07
N ASP A 758 10.10 26.00 -7.73
CA ASP A 758 10.72 26.47 -8.97
C ASP A 758 10.12 25.75 -10.20
N ASP A 759 10.96 25.37 -11.18
CA ASP A 759 10.50 24.75 -12.41
C ASP A 759 10.09 23.28 -12.18
N ASN A 760 9.33 22.72 -13.11
CA ASN A 760 8.99 21.30 -13.04
C ASN A 760 9.94 20.46 -13.88
N LEU A 761 10.04 20.71 -15.18
CA LEU A 761 11.02 20.04 -16.02
C LEU A 761 12.06 21.09 -16.42
N ASP A 762 13.24 21.09 -15.79
CA ASP A 762 14.38 21.83 -16.31
C ASP A 762 15.26 20.90 -17.16
N ILE A 763 15.61 21.38 -18.36
CA ILE A 763 16.19 20.59 -19.43
C ILE A 763 17.32 21.37 -20.09
N ASP A 764 18.52 20.88 -19.84
CA ASP A 764 19.76 21.57 -20.12
C ASP A 764 20.78 20.67 -20.84
N TRP A 765 21.81 21.32 -21.37
CA TRP A 765 23.11 20.75 -21.74
C TRP A 765 23.07 19.55 -22.69
N GLY A 766 22.06 19.50 -23.56
CA GLY A 766 22.00 18.57 -24.67
C GLY A 766 21.12 17.34 -24.47
N TYR A 767 20.23 17.32 -23.47
CA TYR A 767 19.42 16.13 -23.17
C TYR A 767 18.62 15.62 -24.39
N GLN A 768 18.71 14.31 -24.67
CA GLN A 768 18.11 13.65 -25.85
C GLN A 768 17.06 12.58 -25.47
N GLY A 769 16.67 12.48 -24.20
CA GLY A 769 15.79 11.41 -23.74
C GLY A 769 14.32 11.61 -24.07
N ARG A 770 13.51 10.62 -23.68
CA ARG A 770 12.07 10.52 -23.99
C ARG A 770 11.25 10.45 -22.71
N LEU A 771 10.10 11.12 -22.70
CA LEU A 771 9.16 11.14 -21.58
C LEU A 771 7.74 10.76 -22.03
N GLN A 772 7.08 9.83 -21.34
CA GLN A 772 5.66 9.52 -21.58
C GLN A 772 4.85 9.44 -20.28
N TYR A 773 3.60 9.91 -20.31
CA TYR A 773 2.68 9.95 -19.16
C TYR A 773 3.20 10.87 -18.05
N VAL A 774 3.28 12.17 -18.36
CA VAL A 774 3.82 13.18 -17.44
C VAL A 774 2.71 14.01 -16.83
N ILE A 775 2.61 14.02 -15.50
CA ILE A 775 1.70 14.87 -14.75
C ILE A 775 2.50 15.98 -14.09
N VAL A 776 2.11 17.22 -14.32
CA VAL A 776 2.58 18.36 -13.54
C VAL A 776 1.37 19.09 -12.96
N GLN A 777 1.37 19.33 -11.66
CA GLN A 777 0.35 20.13 -10.98
C GLN A 777 1.01 21.10 -9.99
N GLN A 778 1.04 22.38 -10.35
CA GLN A 778 1.61 23.43 -9.50
C GLN A 778 0.76 23.72 -8.26
N ALA A 779 1.43 24.16 -7.19
CA ALA A 779 0.78 24.58 -5.96
C ALA A 779 0.26 26.03 -6.07
N ASN A 780 -0.72 26.37 -5.24
CA ASN A 780 -1.32 27.71 -5.28
C ASN A 780 -0.40 28.80 -4.72
N ASP A 781 0.51 28.43 -3.82
CA ASP A 781 1.38 29.35 -3.09
C ASP A 781 2.66 29.66 -3.85
N LYS A 782 3.22 28.66 -4.55
CA LYS A 782 4.54 28.69 -5.19
C LYS A 782 4.58 27.93 -6.53
N GLY A 783 5.61 28.19 -7.33
CA GLY A 783 5.88 27.61 -8.64
C GLY A 783 6.53 28.61 -9.59
N ASP A 784 7.28 28.13 -10.58
CA ASP A 784 7.76 28.92 -11.73
C ASP A 784 7.22 28.36 -13.07
N HIS A 785 8.06 28.00 -14.04
CA HIS A 785 7.64 27.41 -15.31
C HIS A 785 7.31 25.93 -15.10
N ILE A 786 6.51 25.35 -16.01
CA ILE A 786 6.36 23.89 -16.03
C ILE A 786 7.51 23.25 -16.80
N VAL A 787 7.92 23.87 -17.89
CA VAL A 787 9.11 23.46 -18.63
C VAL A 787 10.01 24.67 -18.80
N GLU A 788 11.20 24.64 -18.20
CA GLU A 788 12.32 25.46 -18.61
C GLU A 788 13.25 24.59 -19.46
N SER A 789 13.74 25.12 -20.57
CA SER A 789 14.74 24.39 -21.35
C SER A 789 15.77 25.33 -21.94
N ASP A 790 17.03 25.01 -21.70
CA ASP A 790 18.22 25.57 -22.34
C ASP A 790 19.02 24.50 -23.11
N ASN A 791 19.94 24.96 -23.95
CA ASN A 791 20.91 24.12 -24.61
C ASN A 791 22.30 24.22 -23.99
N VAL A 792 22.80 25.43 -23.71
CA VAL A 792 24.19 25.65 -23.24
C VAL A 792 24.32 26.79 -22.21
N ASN A 793 23.22 27.22 -21.60
CA ASN A 793 23.15 28.26 -20.56
C ASN A 793 23.87 29.56 -20.96
N SER A 794 23.38 30.19 -22.01
CA SER A 794 23.81 31.48 -22.55
C SER A 794 25.31 31.60 -22.87
N ASP A 795 26.02 30.48 -22.92
CA ASP A 795 27.44 30.43 -23.25
C ASP A 795 27.69 30.57 -24.75
N VAL A 796 27.88 31.82 -25.18
CA VAL A 796 28.23 32.18 -26.57
C VAL A 796 29.53 31.55 -27.06
N THR A 797 30.38 31.03 -26.17
CA THR A 797 31.67 30.44 -26.54
C THR A 797 31.55 28.99 -27.04
N VAL A 798 30.57 28.25 -26.52
CA VAL A 798 30.16 26.92 -26.99
C VAL A 798 29.32 27.07 -28.26
N GLY A 799 28.42 28.07 -28.26
CA GLY A 799 27.50 28.37 -29.35
C GLY A 799 26.13 27.74 -29.10
N TYR A 800 25.07 28.53 -29.28
CA TYR A 800 23.71 28.17 -28.88
C TYR A 800 23.11 26.97 -29.63
N LEU A 801 23.56 26.67 -30.85
CA LEU A 801 23.09 25.52 -31.63
C LEU A 801 24.04 24.31 -31.56
N SER A 802 24.77 24.17 -30.45
CA SER A 802 25.69 23.05 -30.26
C SER A 802 24.96 21.72 -30.13
N GLU A 803 25.53 20.68 -30.75
CA GLU A 803 25.01 19.32 -30.74
C GLU A 803 25.77 18.44 -29.71
N PRO A 804 25.14 17.43 -29.07
CA PRO A 804 23.70 17.16 -29.14
C PRO A 804 22.90 18.33 -28.53
N ARG A 805 21.88 18.78 -29.25
CA ARG A 805 21.08 19.94 -28.86
C ARG A 805 19.93 19.47 -27.97
N SER A 806 19.71 20.04 -26.78
CA SER A 806 18.59 19.66 -25.88
C SER A 806 17.31 19.49 -26.71
N ASN A 807 16.79 18.27 -26.76
CA ASN A 807 15.72 17.82 -27.64
C ASN A 807 14.92 16.68 -26.98
N PRO A 808 14.27 16.94 -25.83
CA PRO A 808 13.39 15.96 -25.21
C PRO A 808 12.23 15.62 -26.16
N ILE A 809 11.85 14.35 -26.18
CA ILE A 809 10.62 13.90 -26.84
C ILE A 809 9.59 13.61 -25.74
N VAL A 810 8.57 14.46 -25.60
CA VAL A 810 7.58 14.36 -24.51
C VAL A 810 6.21 14.04 -25.09
N ALA A 811 5.61 12.93 -24.68
CA ALA A 811 4.30 12.49 -25.13
C ALA A 811 3.34 12.29 -23.95
N ASN A 812 2.03 12.49 -24.17
CA ASN A 812 0.99 12.20 -23.18
C ASN A 812 1.22 12.91 -21.86
N PHE A 813 1.22 14.23 -21.88
CA PHE A 813 1.43 15.05 -20.70
C PHE A 813 0.18 15.84 -20.31
N THR A 814 -0.06 16.01 -19.01
CA THR A 814 -1.06 16.92 -18.46
C THR A 814 -0.38 17.91 -17.54
N PHE A 815 -0.28 19.15 -18.00
CA PHE A 815 0.36 20.27 -17.30
C PHE A 815 -0.71 21.22 -16.76
N VAL A 816 -0.86 21.23 -15.44
CA VAL A 816 -1.80 22.10 -14.71
C VAL A 816 -1.00 23.18 -13.99
N SER A 817 -0.94 24.35 -14.62
CA SER A 817 -0.29 25.54 -14.06
C SER A 817 -1.24 26.34 -13.18
N ARG A 818 -0.69 27.02 -12.17
CA ARG A 818 -1.38 28.05 -11.37
C ARG A 818 -1.13 29.46 -11.87
N GLY A 819 -0.39 29.61 -12.96
CA GLY A 819 -0.06 30.87 -13.60
C GLY A 819 0.89 31.73 -12.77
N HIS A 820 1.89 31.11 -12.13
CA HIS A 820 2.96 31.85 -11.47
C HIS A 820 3.89 32.50 -12.49
N ASP A 821 4.20 31.77 -13.56
CA ASP A 821 4.86 32.25 -14.79
C ASP A 821 4.31 31.54 -16.06
N ASP A 822 5.01 31.63 -17.18
CA ASP A 822 4.72 31.01 -18.48
C ASP A 822 4.87 29.46 -18.43
N ILE A 823 4.05 28.70 -19.16
CA ILE A 823 4.09 27.21 -19.04
C ILE A 823 5.38 26.63 -19.62
N PHE A 824 5.74 27.01 -20.84
CA PHE A 824 6.95 26.58 -21.53
C PHE A 824 7.87 27.77 -21.74
N LYS A 825 9.09 27.74 -21.19
CA LYS A 825 10.16 28.69 -21.46
C LYS A 825 11.27 28.03 -22.26
N LEU A 826 11.34 28.39 -23.53
CA LEU A 826 12.29 27.82 -24.49
C LEU A 826 13.42 28.82 -24.75
N LYS A 827 14.61 28.51 -24.25
CA LYS A 827 15.78 29.40 -24.30
C LYS A 827 16.63 29.17 -25.55
N GLU A 828 17.84 29.69 -25.56
CA GLU A 828 18.82 29.65 -26.64
C GLU A 828 18.96 28.26 -27.24
N GLY A 829 18.60 28.15 -28.52
CA GLY A 829 18.96 27.01 -29.32
C GLY A 829 18.52 25.68 -28.73
N VAL A 830 17.41 25.64 -27.99
CA VAL A 830 16.76 24.39 -27.58
C VAL A 830 15.88 23.84 -28.68
N SER A 831 15.73 22.54 -28.65
CA SER A 831 14.72 21.79 -29.38
C SER A 831 13.84 21.07 -28.35
N GLY A 832 12.64 20.67 -28.76
CA GLY A 832 11.73 19.91 -27.93
C GLY A 832 10.58 19.44 -28.80
N GLN A 833 10.25 18.16 -28.74
CA GLN A 833 9.21 17.58 -29.59
C GLN A 833 8.08 17.08 -28.69
N TYR A 834 6.98 17.84 -28.67
CA TYR A 834 5.86 17.60 -27.77
C TYR A 834 4.69 16.97 -28.53
N TYR A 835 4.11 15.90 -27.96
CA TYR A 835 3.04 15.12 -28.56
C TYR A 835 1.88 14.87 -27.58
N ASN A 836 0.65 14.97 -28.06
CA ASN A 836 -0.56 14.46 -27.38
C ASN A 836 -0.74 14.97 -25.95
N GLY A 837 -0.61 16.27 -25.73
CA GLY A 837 -0.58 16.87 -24.40
C GLY A 837 -1.67 17.90 -24.13
N VAL A 838 -1.86 18.20 -22.84
CA VAL A 838 -2.72 19.28 -22.36
C VAL A 838 -1.87 20.21 -21.50
N ALA A 839 -1.93 21.51 -21.77
CA ALA A 839 -1.25 22.54 -21.00
C ALA A 839 -2.26 23.65 -20.67
N ALA A 840 -2.67 23.70 -19.41
CA ALA A 840 -3.77 24.54 -18.97
C ALA A 840 -3.41 25.32 -17.69
N VAL A 841 -3.80 26.59 -17.66
CA VAL A 841 -3.77 27.43 -16.46
C VAL A 841 -5.12 27.29 -15.76
N LEU A 842 -5.17 26.60 -14.62
CA LEU A 842 -6.41 26.34 -13.89
C LEU A 842 -6.39 26.99 -12.51
N ASN A 843 -7.42 27.81 -12.24
CA ASN A 843 -7.54 28.62 -11.03
C ASN A 843 -6.30 29.53 -10.81
N GLU A 844 -6.02 30.37 -11.80
CA GLU A 844 -4.87 31.28 -11.84
C GLU A 844 -4.74 32.14 -10.56
N VAL A 845 -3.50 32.30 -10.09
CA VAL A 845 -3.17 33.26 -9.04
C VAL A 845 -3.42 34.68 -9.55
N THR A 846 -4.21 35.46 -8.82
CA THR A 846 -4.66 36.77 -9.29
C THR A 846 -3.50 37.75 -9.53
N GLY A 847 -3.50 38.42 -10.69
CA GLY A 847 -2.58 39.53 -10.98
C GLY A 847 -1.28 39.15 -11.68
N LYS A 848 -1.14 37.88 -12.10
CA LYS A 848 -0.08 37.41 -12.98
C LYS A 848 -0.53 37.46 -14.45
N SER A 849 0.41 37.33 -15.38
CA SER A 849 0.14 37.23 -16.81
C SER A 849 0.88 36.02 -17.36
N THR A 850 0.15 34.94 -17.63
CA THR A 850 0.74 33.69 -18.11
C THR A 850 0.45 33.47 -19.58
N ASN A 851 1.47 33.11 -20.33
CA ASN A 851 1.43 32.64 -21.70
C ASN A 851 1.69 31.13 -21.72
N CYS A 852 1.25 30.48 -22.79
CA CYS A 852 1.59 29.08 -22.99
C CYS A 852 3.08 28.91 -23.32
N ILE A 853 3.66 29.77 -24.15
CA ILE A 853 5.04 29.66 -24.60
C ILE A 853 5.75 31.01 -24.48
N GLU A 854 6.90 31.01 -23.82
CA GLU A 854 7.91 32.05 -23.86
C GLU A 854 9.13 31.58 -24.65
N THR A 855 9.69 32.47 -25.47
CA THR A 855 11.01 32.26 -26.09
C THR A 855 11.93 33.44 -25.80
N THR A 856 13.20 33.16 -25.53
CA THR A 856 14.14 34.19 -25.07
C THR A 856 15.23 34.55 -26.05
N LYS A 857 15.47 33.81 -27.15
CA LYS A 857 16.61 34.06 -28.07
C LYS A 857 16.30 33.86 -29.55
N THR A 858 17.15 34.43 -30.42
CA THR A 858 17.01 34.36 -31.89
C THR A 858 17.27 32.97 -32.47
N GLU A 859 17.94 32.11 -31.71
CA GLU A 859 18.37 30.78 -32.11
C GLU A 859 17.32 29.71 -31.79
N THR A 860 16.42 29.96 -30.84
CA THR A 860 15.29 29.08 -30.50
C THR A 860 14.49 28.62 -31.73
N PRO A 861 14.08 29.50 -32.69
CA PRO A 861 13.34 29.10 -33.88
C PRO A 861 14.18 28.44 -35.00
N LEU A 862 15.51 28.33 -34.84
CA LEU A 862 16.38 27.82 -35.90
C LEU A 862 16.55 26.30 -35.80
N ASP A 863 16.75 25.64 -36.94
CA ASP A 863 17.27 24.28 -36.97
C ASP A 863 18.75 24.24 -36.56
N GLY A 864 19.14 23.16 -35.91
CA GLY A 864 20.52 22.81 -35.63
C GLY A 864 21.20 22.19 -36.85
N ALA A 865 22.38 21.60 -36.64
CA ALA A 865 23.10 20.93 -37.73
C ALA A 865 22.41 19.63 -38.14
N ILE A 866 21.81 18.93 -37.17
CA ILE A 866 21.09 17.67 -37.38
C ILE A 866 19.77 17.60 -36.59
N THR A 867 19.64 18.41 -35.53
CA THR A 867 18.44 18.47 -34.70
C THR A 867 17.49 19.56 -35.22
N PRO A 868 16.20 19.27 -35.49
CA PRO A 868 15.25 20.27 -35.95
C PRO A 868 14.97 21.33 -34.87
N ASN A 869 14.24 22.38 -35.22
CA ASN A 869 13.60 23.26 -34.25
C ASN A 869 12.48 22.51 -33.46
N PHE A 870 11.99 23.13 -32.39
CA PHE A 870 10.95 22.55 -31.53
C PHE A 870 9.61 22.37 -32.28
N SER A 871 8.77 21.43 -31.83
CA SER A 871 7.44 21.22 -32.41
C SER A 871 6.38 20.88 -31.36
N MET A 872 5.12 21.22 -31.68
CA MET A 872 3.95 21.01 -30.82
C MET A 872 2.88 20.25 -31.62
N ASN A 873 2.61 18.99 -31.28
CA ASN A 873 1.77 18.11 -32.09
C ASN A 873 0.62 17.54 -31.26
N SER A 874 -0.63 17.81 -31.66
CA SER A 874 -1.82 17.41 -30.90
C SER A 874 -1.84 17.94 -29.46
N ILE A 875 -1.65 19.26 -29.30
CA ILE A 875 -1.59 19.92 -27.98
C ILE A 875 -2.83 20.81 -27.76
N ALA A 876 -3.45 20.65 -26.59
CA ALA A 876 -4.47 21.56 -26.08
C ALA A 876 -3.85 22.61 -25.16
N PHE A 877 -3.75 23.85 -25.64
CA PHE A 877 -3.29 24.98 -24.84
C PHE A 877 -4.47 25.78 -24.31
N ASP A 878 -4.54 25.99 -23.00
CA ASP A 878 -5.55 26.85 -22.35
C ASP A 878 -4.88 27.79 -21.35
N CYS A 879 -4.30 28.89 -21.87
CA CYS A 879 -3.59 29.89 -21.09
C CYS A 879 -4.10 31.31 -21.44
N PRO A 880 -3.97 32.30 -20.53
CA PRO A 880 -4.41 33.67 -20.79
C PRO A 880 -3.76 34.31 -22.03
N GLY A 881 -2.47 34.05 -22.25
CA GLY A 881 -1.72 34.42 -23.44
C GLY A 881 -1.20 33.21 -24.22
N PHE A 882 -0.88 33.38 -25.50
CA PHE A 882 -0.35 32.27 -26.31
C PHE A 882 1.18 32.26 -26.36
N ILE A 883 1.79 33.27 -26.99
CA ILE A 883 3.24 33.36 -27.21
C ILE A 883 3.78 34.70 -26.75
N LYS A 884 4.91 34.65 -26.05
CA LYS A 884 5.75 35.78 -25.62
C LYS A 884 7.18 35.60 -26.16
N THR A 885 7.82 36.71 -26.51
CA THR A 885 9.18 36.72 -27.08
C THR A 885 10.00 37.87 -26.47
N ASN A 886 11.20 37.61 -25.95
CA ASN A 886 12.00 38.63 -25.27
C ASN A 886 13.22 39.17 -26.04
N ASP A 887 13.87 38.42 -26.97
CA ASP A 887 15.06 38.89 -27.71
C ASP A 887 14.88 38.94 -29.25
N GLY A 888 13.91 39.72 -29.72
CA GLY A 888 13.89 40.19 -31.11
C GLY A 888 13.40 39.21 -32.18
N VAL A 889 12.96 38.00 -31.79
CA VAL A 889 12.13 37.14 -32.66
C VAL A 889 10.71 37.69 -32.68
N ALA A 890 10.09 37.76 -33.86
CA ALA A 890 8.69 38.15 -33.94
C ALA A 890 7.80 37.01 -33.43
N VAL A 891 6.77 37.32 -32.63
CA VAL A 891 5.74 36.37 -32.20
C VAL A 891 5.20 35.54 -33.36
N SER A 892 5.00 36.15 -34.54
CA SER A 892 4.54 35.47 -35.75
C SER A 892 5.45 34.35 -36.24
N THR A 893 6.76 34.42 -35.96
CA THR A 893 7.73 33.38 -36.33
C THR A 893 7.54 32.14 -35.47
N ILE A 894 7.42 32.33 -34.14
CA ILE A 894 7.15 31.23 -33.21
C ILE A 894 5.75 30.65 -33.44
N GLU A 895 4.75 31.51 -33.69
CA GLU A 895 3.41 31.06 -34.05
C GLU A 895 3.39 30.21 -35.32
N ALA A 896 4.23 30.55 -36.32
CA ALA A 896 4.33 29.75 -37.53
C ALA A 896 4.85 28.36 -37.22
N ILE A 897 5.94 28.23 -36.45
CA ILE A 897 6.52 26.94 -36.04
C ILE A 897 5.50 26.07 -35.34
N VAL A 898 4.80 26.62 -34.33
CA VAL A 898 3.77 25.89 -33.57
C VAL A 898 2.64 25.40 -34.47
N LYS A 899 2.31 26.14 -35.55
CA LYS A 899 1.20 25.85 -36.48
C LYS A 899 1.61 25.09 -37.75
N GLU A 900 2.90 24.87 -38.00
CA GLU A 900 3.42 24.42 -39.31
C GLU A 900 3.41 22.89 -39.49
N SER A 901 3.43 22.10 -38.40
CA SER A 901 3.58 20.65 -38.54
C SER A 901 2.37 20.00 -39.25
N PRO A 902 2.62 19.01 -40.14
CA PRO A 902 1.61 18.43 -41.04
C PRO A 902 0.45 17.71 -40.31
N ASP A 903 0.62 17.37 -39.04
CA ASP A 903 -0.36 16.71 -38.17
C ASP A 903 -0.62 17.51 -36.87
N THR A 904 -0.49 18.85 -36.92
CA THR A 904 -0.73 19.79 -35.80
C THR A 904 -2.21 19.90 -35.46
N ASN A 905 -2.79 18.87 -34.83
CA ASN A 905 -4.12 19.02 -34.26
C ASN A 905 -4.04 19.93 -33.03
N LEU A 906 -3.95 21.25 -33.23
CA LEU A 906 -3.99 22.19 -32.12
C LEU A 906 -5.43 22.31 -31.63
N TYR A 907 -5.61 22.37 -30.31
CA TYR A 907 -6.91 22.46 -29.68
C TYR A 907 -6.99 23.74 -28.84
N ALA A 908 -7.99 24.57 -29.13
CA ALA A 908 -8.35 25.87 -28.52
C ALA A 908 -8.02 27.10 -29.36
N ALA A 909 -8.67 28.23 -29.05
CA ALA A 909 -8.46 29.48 -29.77
C ALA A 909 -7.05 30.03 -29.54
N THR A 910 -6.53 29.84 -28.33
CA THR A 910 -5.17 30.15 -27.86
C THR A 910 -4.12 29.40 -28.66
N SER A 911 -4.30 28.10 -28.93
CA SER A 911 -3.37 27.33 -29.79
C SER A 911 -3.55 27.59 -31.29
N GLY A 912 -4.64 28.24 -31.73
CA GLY A 912 -4.99 28.44 -33.14
C GLY A 912 -5.88 27.35 -33.75
N GLY A 913 -6.39 26.43 -32.92
CA GLY A 913 -7.14 25.23 -33.28
C GLY A 913 -8.68 25.28 -33.27
N GLY A 914 -9.31 26.30 -32.66
CA GLY A 914 -10.77 26.50 -32.73
C GLY A 914 -11.50 26.53 -31.37
N THR A 915 -12.75 26.08 -31.30
CA THR A 915 -13.66 26.26 -30.15
C THR A 915 -13.50 25.21 -29.03
N TYR A 916 -12.36 24.53 -28.96
CA TYR A 916 -12.08 23.58 -27.88
C TYR A 916 -12.04 24.30 -26.54
N VAL A 917 -12.59 23.66 -25.52
CA VAL A 917 -12.53 24.08 -24.11
C VAL A 917 -12.15 22.83 -23.33
N ASN A 918 -11.12 22.94 -22.49
CA ASN A 918 -10.68 21.80 -21.71
C ASN A 918 -11.81 21.31 -20.76
N THR A 919 -11.86 20.01 -20.50
CA THR A 919 -12.81 19.39 -19.57
C THR A 919 -12.12 18.61 -18.46
N LEU A 920 -10.87 18.97 -18.16
CA LEU A 920 -10.07 18.32 -17.14
C LEU A 920 -10.75 18.35 -15.77
N ASN A 921 -10.68 17.22 -15.07
CA ASN A 921 -10.92 17.14 -13.64
C ASN A 921 -9.57 17.02 -12.91
N GLY A 922 -8.98 18.15 -12.50
CA GLY A 922 -7.59 18.19 -12.07
C GLY A 922 -6.66 17.77 -13.20
N VAL A 923 -6.02 16.61 -13.04
CA VAL A 923 -5.10 16.03 -14.04
C VAL A 923 -5.75 14.94 -14.91
N VAL A 924 -7.02 14.61 -14.64
CA VAL A 924 -7.76 13.54 -15.30
C VAL A 924 -8.53 14.08 -16.50
N ASN A 925 -8.41 13.41 -17.65
CA ASN A 925 -9.15 13.78 -18.85
C ASN A 925 -10.67 13.76 -18.67
N GLY A 926 -11.32 14.75 -19.27
CA GLY A 926 -12.75 14.72 -19.55
C GLY A 926 -13.03 14.38 -21.02
N SER A 927 -14.27 14.60 -21.44
CA SER A 927 -14.71 14.24 -22.80
C SER A 927 -13.99 14.97 -23.93
N ALA A 928 -13.48 16.19 -23.68
CA ALA A 928 -12.78 16.97 -24.71
C ALA A 928 -11.40 16.38 -25.00
N GLU A 929 -10.64 16.08 -23.95
CA GLU A 929 -9.30 15.51 -24.04
C GLU A 929 -9.34 14.07 -24.60
N SER A 930 -10.29 13.25 -24.13
CA SER A 930 -10.47 11.88 -24.65
C SER A 930 -10.98 11.85 -26.11
N GLY A 931 -11.60 12.92 -26.59
CA GLY A 931 -12.12 13.03 -27.95
C GLY A 931 -11.17 13.68 -28.94
N ALA A 932 -10.00 14.15 -28.50
CA ALA A 932 -9.01 14.80 -29.33
C ALA A 932 -8.31 13.78 -30.26
N THR A 933 -8.11 14.17 -31.52
CA THR A 933 -7.24 13.45 -32.45
C THR A 933 -5.78 13.58 -32.02
N VAL A 934 -5.12 12.43 -31.88
CA VAL A 934 -3.71 12.32 -31.51
C VAL A 934 -2.79 12.35 -32.73
N THR A 935 -1.54 12.74 -32.53
CA THR A 935 -0.45 12.60 -33.48
C THR A 935 0.39 11.38 -33.08
N ALA A 936 0.64 10.47 -34.02
CA ALA A 936 1.54 9.36 -33.78
C ALA A 936 2.97 9.87 -33.58
N VAL A 937 3.66 9.37 -32.55
CA VAL A 937 5.08 9.69 -32.36
C VAL A 937 5.89 9.07 -33.51
N PRO A 938 6.72 9.84 -34.22
CA PRO A 938 7.50 9.33 -35.33
C PRO A 938 8.34 8.09 -34.99
N ALA A 939 8.41 7.14 -35.91
CA ALA A 939 9.15 5.89 -35.71
C ALA A 939 10.65 6.08 -35.40
N ILE A 940 11.24 7.22 -35.77
CA ILE A 940 12.63 7.56 -35.41
C ILE A 940 12.82 7.76 -33.90
N TYR A 941 11.77 8.15 -33.17
CA TYR A 941 11.78 8.31 -31.71
C TYR A 941 11.21 7.10 -30.97
N ASN A 942 10.56 6.16 -31.68
CA ASN A 942 9.83 5.03 -31.10
C ASN A 942 10.20 3.67 -31.72
N ALA A 943 11.41 3.51 -32.24
CA ALA A 943 11.82 2.29 -32.95
C ALA A 943 11.85 1.04 -32.04
N ASP A 944 12.02 1.24 -30.74
CA ASP A 944 12.06 0.22 -29.69
C ASP A 944 10.72 0.03 -28.96
N GLY A 945 9.69 0.80 -29.32
CA GLY A 945 8.37 0.73 -28.69
C GLY A 945 8.28 1.38 -27.31
N PHE A 946 9.19 2.31 -26.96
CA PHE A 946 9.11 3.07 -25.71
C PHE A 946 7.76 3.78 -25.53
N PHE A 947 7.32 4.52 -26.55
CA PHE A 947 6.03 5.20 -26.55
C PHE A 947 4.90 4.23 -26.86
N GLU A 948 3.98 4.10 -25.91
CA GLU A 948 2.71 3.40 -26.11
C GLU A 948 1.80 4.19 -27.03
N GLU A 949 1.09 3.50 -27.92
CA GLU A 949 0.07 4.12 -28.76
C GLU A 949 -1.20 4.38 -27.94
N VAL A 950 -1.67 5.61 -27.98
CA VAL A 950 -2.88 6.07 -27.27
C VAL A 950 -3.88 6.67 -28.25
N THR A 951 -5.13 6.85 -27.81
CA THR A 951 -6.22 7.45 -28.60
C THR A 951 -6.73 8.77 -28.02
N TYR A 952 -5.99 9.35 -27.06
CA TYR A 952 -6.35 10.55 -26.33
C TYR A 952 -5.12 11.46 -26.14
N ILE A 953 -5.34 12.75 -25.91
CA ILE A 953 -4.29 13.68 -25.43
C ILE A 953 -4.31 13.74 -23.90
N GLY A 954 -3.19 14.08 -23.26
CA GLY A 954 -3.07 14.10 -21.79
C GLY A 954 -2.42 12.83 -21.24
N ALA A 955 -2.08 12.87 -19.95
CA ALA A 955 -1.39 11.80 -19.23
C ALA A 955 -2.32 10.73 -18.61
N VAL A 956 -3.59 11.06 -18.39
CA VAL A 956 -4.57 10.17 -17.72
C VAL A 956 -5.83 10.11 -18.56
N SER A 957 -6.10 8.96 -19.16
CA SER A 957 -7.13 8.80 -20.20
C SER A 957 -8.57 9.10 -19.75
N GLY A 958 -8.86 8.97 -18.46
CA GLY A 958 -10.15 9.27 -17.83
C GLY A 958 -10.26 8.74 -16.41
N ALA A 959 -11.46 8.77 -15.82
CA ALA A 959 -11.67 8.44 -14.40
C ALA A 959 -11.33 6.99 -13.99
N THR A 960 -11.35 6.06 -14.93
CA THR A 960 -11.00 4.64 -14.73
C THR A 960 -9.49 4.39 -14.79
N ASP A 961 -8.74 5.34 -15.34
CA ASP A 961 -7.29 5.28 -15.42
C ASP A 961 -6.69 5.71 -14.08
N ASN A 962 -6.02 4.77 -13.43
CA ASN A 962 -5.61 4.88 -12.03
C ASN A 962 -4.13 4.58 -11.84
N TRP A 963 -3.31 4.70 -12.89
CA TRP A 963 -1.88 4.43 -12.83
C TRP A 963 -1.18 5.30 -11.78
N TYR A 964 -1.66 6.54 -11.57
CA TYR A 964 -1.15 7.48 -10.58
C TYR A 964 -1.68 7.25 -9.15
N LYS A 965 -2.69 6.40 -8.94
CA LYS A 965 -3.33 6.21 -7.62
C LYS A 965 -2.65 5.11 -6.81
N GLY A 966 -2.78 5.16 -5.49
CA GLY A 966 -2.30 4.11 -4.56
C GLY A 966 -0.82 4.22 -4.20
N TRP A 967 0.00 4.81 -5.08
CA TRP A 967 1.44 4.94 -4.85
C TRP A 967 1.93 6.38 -4.80
N THR A 968 1.13 7.41 -5.02
CA THR A 968 1.55 8.81 -4.85
C THR A 968 1.34 9.31 -3.42
N VAL A 969 1.96 10.43 -3.05
CA VAL A 969 1.72 11.14 -1.78
C VAL A 969 0.22 11.44 -1.63
N PRO A 970 -0.44 10.96 -0.57
CA PRO A 970 -1.87 11.21 -0.35
C PRO A 970 -2.20 12.71 -0.37
N GLY A 971 -3.22 13.11 -1.13
CA GLY A 971 -3.66 14.51 -1.20
C GLY A 971 -2.81 15.44 -2.08
N SER A 972 -1.67 14.99 -2.61
CA SER A 972 -0.79 15.80 -3.48
C SER A 972 -1.42 16.12 -4.85
N ILE A 973 -2.19 15.19 -5.42
CA ILE A 973 -2.93 15.38 -6.67
C ILE A 973 -4.37 15.78 -6.32
N LYS A 974 -4.79 16.97 -6.79
CA LYS A 974 -6.10 17.53 -6.46
C LYS A 974 -7.02 17.40 -7.66
N LEU A 975 -8.11 16.67 -7.48
CA LEU A 975 -9.22 16.64 -8.43
C LEU A 975 -10.19 17.77 -8.06
N ASN A 976 -10.82 18.39 -9.06
CA ASN A 976 -11.80 19.48 -8.90
C ASN A 976 -13.13 18.99 -8.32
#